data_AF-A0A2K3J3W4-F1
#
_entry.id   AF-A0A2K3J3W4-F1
#
_cell.length_a   1.000
_cell.length_b   1.000
_cell.length_c   1.000
_cell.angle_alpha   90.00
_cell.angle_beta   90.00
_cell.angle_gamma   90.00
#
_symmetry.space_group_name_H-M   'P 1'
#
loop_
_entity.id
_entity.type
_entity.pdbx_description
1 polymer ?
#
loop_
_entity_poly.entity_id
_entity_poly.type
_entity_poly.pdbx_seq_one_letter_code
_entity_poly.pdbx_strand_id
1 'polypeptide(L)'
;MFTITPQIKIQTVKSDTIYVGDTGNYSSIQEAINNAEEGDTIHIYSGIYFETVNITKNNLIIQGDGQENTIIDSSASSENSTILIDSKNNITLLDVKITNSNYNGIYCKNSDSVVIKNCEISNNKQNGINLFNTENIDIITNKIHSNDFDGLHIIGSISLTINNSETYDNLDSGILIYNSTSIDINNAEIFGNVYGVKIDDHSNNASIKYSNITKNDKGVLINSNCKDNIIYLNNFVDNDEYNALNNDENIWDNGTIGNYWDDYQGVDLNSDGIGDTKYTDNSVTDRCPLMHFYPSIVNQNTGEISLTIQNAIDDTDTISGHTIFVKKGFYSENIEINKDGITLLGEDEDYTIIDASNTNKNAILILNHNNITIKEFTIIGSPTSDIYNSNGVFIWSYNSGSENNVANNNIVDNCIIYDNDGYGVLIYAQNAGQQTNNNIVSNCQIFENGYSGIGINTYNEGGEYSSANCNKIQNCEIYYNGLNSDQDIETAGIAIPSAGEVKNMLVVDCIIYDSEGYDIYIENGEIITNNTFYKNNFLTNYDNVFDQGNNTWYNMDLQRGNYWLCYDEPSEGAYDNDSNGIIDKPYDIIGGSNQDDYPLALPNNLSIPVAVIKNSHYYAYTNETINFDASNSYDSDGFILYYIWDFGDGISDFGKKVKHEYSQAGTYTVTLTVEDDYKLKDTDTATATIAIEEEESEDDETNETLEENELPVVNAGGPYYEIEGVEIFFDGSDSYDPDGSIESWFWTFGDGARSELQTPTHTYSKEGNYTVTLKVTDNLGATNTTETFALITAKPNNPPGKPIIKGNTTGVVNISINFSANSSDIDGDLVQYVFNWSDGTNNKVSLFVNSSTEFYINHTWMIGGVYVITVYTLDENNATSEAQLYKVEINAYKCGSLGYLIDKNGNGTYDVFYRETTGIETLVEKKDGDYLIDINDDGEWDYTYNFTTNKLSQYGSLTTDNTGNFIIEAKWIILIMIIFAFSILIVSKIVIDKAEKNKKKAETKAKKIKSDKKSKRKKTSKTKKDGSEEIEKEIDKLLAKKKEMS
;
A
#
# COMPACT_ATOMS: atom_id res chain seq x y z
N MET A 1 -39.07 -21.35 70.69
CA MET A 1 -37.71 -21.26 71.29
C MET A 1 -36.83 -22.27 70.59
N PHE A 2 -35.65 -21.86 70.13
CA PHE A 2 -34.51 -22.69 69.73
C PHE A 2 -34.79 -24.03 69.03
N THR A 3 -34.85 -24.00 67.71
CA THR A 3 -34.21 -25.03 66.88
C THR A 3 -32.78 -24.59 66.58
N ILE A 4 -31.82 -25.51 66.64
CA ILE A 4 -30.40 -25.25 66.35
C ILE A 4 -30.12 -25.70 64.92
N THR A 5 -29.61 -24.80 64.09
CA THR A 5 -29.09 -25.14 62.76
C THR A 5 -27.61 -25.52 62.89
N PRO A 6 -27.13 -26.60 62.25
CA PRO A 6 -25.70 -26.85 62.14
C PRO A 6 -25.03 -25.75 61.32
N GLN A 7 -23.90 -25.23 61.80
CA GLN A 7 -23.00 -24.45 60.96
C GLN A 7 -22.10 -25.44 60.21
N ILE A 8 -22.28 -25.53 58.89
CA ILE A 8 -21.23 -26.01 58.01
C ILE A 8 -20.16 -24.92 57.99
N LYS A 9 -18.92 -25.29 58.32
CA LYS A 9 -17.78 -24.45 57.96
C LYS A 9 -17.58 -24.59 56.45
N ILE A 10 -17.82 -23.53 55.71
CA ILE A 10 -17.05 -23.29 54.49
C ILE A 10 -15.67 -22.84 54.98
N GLN A 11 -14.63 -23.38 54.37
CA GLN A 11 -13.25 -22.98 54.58
C GLN A 11 -12.78 -22.38 53.25
N THR A 12 -12.91 -21.06 53.12
CA THR A 12 -11.92 -20.31 52.36
C THR A 12 -10.57 -20.46 53.07
N VAL A 13 -9.46 -20.28 52.34
CA VAL A 13 -8.10 -20.46 52.89
C VAL A 13 -7.32 -19.17 52.70
N LYS A 14 -6.40 -19.09 51.72
CA LYS A 14 -5.71 -17.86 51.28
C LYS A 14 -4.80 -18.15 50.05
N SER A 15 -5.32 -18.34 48.83
CA SER A 15 -4.43 -18.53 47.65
C SER A 15 -3.50 -17.35 47.40
N ASP A 16 -2.44 -17.53 46.61
CA ASP A 16 -1.42 -16.54 46.24
C ASP A 16 -1.08 -16.62 44.73
N THR A 17 -0.54 -15.53 44.19
CA THR A 17 0.11 -15.55 42.86
C THR A 17 1.60 -15.87 43.04
N ILE A 18 2.08 -16.90 42.34
CA ILE A 18 3.45 -17.40 42.38
C ILE A 18 4.12 -17.14 41.04
N TYR A 19 5.17 -16.30 41.04
CA TYR A 19 5.85 -15.89 39.82
C TYR A 19 7.05 -16.79 39.48
N VAL A 20 7.25 -17.07 38.19
CA VAL A 20 8.29 -17.97 37.68
C VAL A 20 9.14 -17.24 36.63
N GLY A 21 10.47 -17.28 36.80
CA GLY A 21 11.43 -16.64 35.89
C GLY A 21 12.67 -16.07 36.61
N ASP A 22 13.55 -15.39 35.88
CA ASP A 22 14.79 -14.78 36.42
C ASP A 22 14.55 -13.75 37.54
N THR A 23 13.35 -13.17 37.59
CA THR A 23 12.85 -12.21 38.60
C THR A 23 11.79 -12.80 39.54
N GLY A 24 11.38 -14.05 39.33
CA GLY A 24 10.27 -14.70 40.02
C GLY A 24 10.58 -15.22 41.42
N ASN A 25 9.57 -15.81 42.06
CA ASN A 25 9.71 -16.56 43.32
C ASN A 25 10.52 -17.85 43.12
N TYR A 26 10.38 -18.47 41.94
CA TYR A 26 11.03 -19.72 41.54
C TYR A 26 11.63 -19.60 40.13
N SER A 27 12.71 -20.32 39.86
CA SER A 27 13.32 -20.43 38.52
C SER A 27 12.89 -21.70 37.78
N SER A 28 11.75 -22.28 38.15
CA SER A 28 11.14 -23.47 37.55
C SER A 28 9.64 -23.49 37.85
N ILE A 29 8.84 -23.76 36.82
CA ILE A 29 7.39 -23.93 36.88
C ILE A 29 7.05 -25.12 37.79
N GLN A 30 7.83 -26.20 37.69
CA GLN A 30 7.65 -27.37 38.53
C GLN A 30 7.89 -27.08 40.02
N GLU A 31 8.89 -26.25 40.39
CA GLU A 31 9.12 -25.88 41.79
C GLU A 31 8.00 -24.98 42.33
N ALA A 32 7.45 -24.08 41.50
CA ALA A 32 6.26 -23.30 41.84
C ALA A 32 5.07 -24.20 42.16
N ILE A 33 4.67 -25.11 41.25
CA ILE A 33 3.54 -26.03 41.45
C ILE A 33 3.69 -26.88 42.73
N ASN A 34 4.90 -27.35 43.02
CA ASN A 34 5.14 -28.15 44.23
C ASN A 34 4.84 -27.37 45.52
N ASN A 35 5.15 -26.07 45.54
CA ASN A 35 4.95 -25.18 46.69
C ASN A 35 3.61 -24.44 46.68
N ALA A 36 2.92 -24.36 45.53
CA ALA A 36 1.59 -23.78 45.41
C ALA A 36 0.57 -24.53 46.28
N GLU A 37 -0.33 -23.82 46.93
CA GLU A 37 -1.56 -24.41 47.44
C GLU A 37 -2.62 -24.31 46.31
N GLU A 38 -3.69 -25.11 46.27
CA GLU A 38 -4.65 -24.99 45.14
C GLU A 38 -5.34 -23.62 45.15
N GLY A 39 -5.94 -23.18 44.02
CA GLY A 39 -6.44 -21.81 43.86
C GLY A 39 -5.36 -20.75 43.64
N ASP A 40 -4.07 -21.10 43.80
CA ASP A 40 -2.94 -20.26 43.42
C ASP A 40 -2.92 -20.04 41.90
N THR A 41 -2.39 -18.89 41.49
CA THR A 41 -2.08 -18.59 40.09
C THR A 41 -0.58 -18.63 39.89
N ILE A 42 -0.10 -19.44 38.95
CA ILE A 42 1.32 -19.58 38.63
C ILE A 42 1.58 -18.79 37.35
N HIS A 43 2.16 -17.60 37.50
CA HIS A 43 2.46 -16.69 36.41
C HIS A 43 3.91 -16.89 35.95
N ILE A 44 4.08 -17.23 34.68
CA ILE A 44 5.34 -17.56 34.04
C ILE A 44 5.75 -16.40 33.13
N TYR A 45 6.81 -15.67 33.51
CA TYR A 45 7.29 -14.54 32.72
C TYR A 45 7.83 -14.98 31.34
N SER A 46 7.83 -14.06 30.40
CA SER A 46 8.43 -14.16 29.06
C SER A 46 9.83 -14.80 29.11
N GLY A 47 10.03 -15.88 28.35
CA GLY A 47 11.28 -16.66 28.38
C GLY A 47 11.14 -18.06 27.77
N ILE A 48 12.23 -18.83 27.80
CA ILE A 48 12.28 -20.23 27.37
C ILE A 48 12.63 -21.12 28.57
N TYR A 49 11.69 -21.98 28.95
CA TYR A 49 11.74 -22.83 30.14
C TYR A 49 12.01 -24.28 29.74
N PHE A 50 13.24 -24.73 29.94
CA PHE A 50 13.69 -26.08 29.60
C PHE A 50 13.30 -27.10 30.68
N GLU A 51 12.01 -27.39 30.83
CA GLU A 51 11.49 -28.29 31.87
C GLU A 51 10.22 -29.07 31.46
N THR A 52 9.92 -30.12 32.23
CA THR A 52 8.65 -30.88 32.18
C THR A 52 7.83 -30.57 33.42
N VAL A 53 6.54 -30.37 33.25
CA VAL A 53 5.63 -29.77 34.23
C VAL A 53 4.55 -30.79 34.62
N ASN A 54 4.31 -30.89 35.92
CA ASN A 54 3.46 -31.90 36.53
C ASN A 54 2.44 -31.16 37.41
N ILE A 55 1.23 -30.90 36.92
CA ILE A 55 0.23 -29.98 37.54
C ILE A 55 -0.51 -30.66 38.70
N THR A 56 0.28 -31.15 39.65
CA THR A 56 -0.13 -31.93 40.83
C THR A 56 -1.39 -31.41 41.52
N LYS A 57 -1.46 -30.11 41.79
CA LYS A 57 -2.53 -29.46 42.55
C LYS A 57 -3.76 -29.28 41.64
N ASN A 58 -4.98 -29.56 42.12
CA ASN A 58 -6.24 -29.15 41.48
C ASN A 58 -6.34 -27.61 41.41
N ASN A 59 -7.43 -27.08 40.84
CA ASN A 59 -7.87 -25.69 40.99
C ASN A 59 -6.79 -24.60 40.78
N LEU A 60 -5.74 -24.89 40.02
CA LEU A 60 -4.68 -23.93 39.69
C LEU A 60 -5.01 -23.18 38.40
N ILE A 61 -4.56 -21.93 38.35
CA ILE A 61 -4.38 -21.20 37.09
C ILE A 61 -2.90 -21.17 36.76
N ILE A 62 -2.51 -21.47 35.52
CA ILE A 62 -1.14 -21.40 35.02
C ILE A 62 -1.15 -20.52 33.78
N GLN A 63 -0.44 -19.40 33.82
CA GLN A 63 -0.52 -18.33 32.81
C GLN A 63 0.87 -17.86 32.38
N GLY A 64 1.07 -17.67 31.07
CA GLY A 64 2.24 -16.99 30.51
C GLY A 64 1.98 -15.52 30.13
N ASP A 65 3.02 -14.84 29.63
CA ASP A 65 2.95 -13.50 29.04
C ASP A 65 2.50 -13.53 27.56
N GLY A 66 1.82 -14.60 27.13
CA GLY A 66 1.43 -14.87 25.75
C GLY A 66 2.28 -15.95 25.08
N GLN A 67 1.67 -16.75 24.22
CA GLN A 67 2.29 -17.91 23.56
C GLN A 67 3.59 -17.58 22.79
N GLU A 68 3.66 -16.42 22.13
CA GLU A 68 4.87 -15.97 21.40
C GLU A 68 6.05 -15.65 22.33
N ASN A 69 5.78 -15.37 23.61
CA ASN A 69 6.75 -14.87 24.59
C ASN A 69 7.16 -15.91 25.64
N THR A 70 6.23 -16.80 26.04
CA THR A 70 6.43 -17.77 27.12
C THR A 70 6.45 -19.19 26.56
N ILE A 71 7.65 -19.72 26.34
CA ILE A 71 7.88 -21.03 25.70
C ILE A 71 8.32 -22.04 26.76
N ILE A 72 7.56 -23.13 26.90
CA ILE A 72 7.93 -24.30 27.69
C ILE A 72 8.40 -25.38 26.72
N ASP A 73 9.69 -25.72 26.80
CA ASP A 73 10.40 -26.62 25.88
C ASP A 73 10.93 -27.82 26.66
N SER A 74 10.52 -29.04 26.31
CA SER A 74 11.00 -30.24 27.02
C SER A 74 12.00 -31.09 26.23
N SER A 75 12.69 -30.51 25.23
CA SER A 75 13.73 -31.19 24.43
C SER A 75 14.92 -31.76 25.25
N ALA A 76 15.06 -31.33 26.50
CA ALA A 76 16.04 -31.85 27.46
C ALA A 76 15.54 -33.07 28.28
N SER A 77 14.26 -33.41 28.19
CA SER A 77 13.61 -34.60 28.77
C SER A 77 13.54 -35.74 27.75
N SER A 78 13.45 -36.98 28.21
CA SER A 78 13.38 -38.17 27.35
C SER A 78 12.42 -39.27 27.84
N GLU A 79 11.59 -38.96 28.86
CA GLU A 79 10.62 -39.90 29.45
C GLU A 79 9.34 -39.18 30.00
N ASN A 80 9.13 -37.88 29.72
CA ASN A 80 8.30 -36.83 30.35
C ASN A 80 7.66 -35.83 29.34
N SER A 81 6.33 -35.86 29.12
CA SER A 81 5.58 -34.75 28.50
C SER A 81 5.93 -33.40 29.13
N THR A 82 5.91 -32.32 28.33
CA THR A 82 5.93 -30.95 28.84
C THR A 82 4.77 -30.71 29.82
N ILE A 83 3.53 -30.94 29.38
CA ILE A 83 2.24 -30.90 30.09
C ILE A 83 1.73 -32.25 30.69
N LEU A 84 1.58 -32.46 32.01
CA LEU A 84 0.52 -33.36 32.52
C LEU A 84 -0.48 -32.69 33.47
N ILE A 85 -1.74 -33.11 33.36
CA ILE A 85 -2.83 -32.97 34.34
C ILE A 85 -3.41 -34.38 34.68
N ASP A 86 -3.01 -35.03 35.78
CA ASP A 86 -3.71 -36.20 36.40
C ASP A 86 -4.55 -35.78 37.64
N SER A 87 -4.64 -34.46 37.88
CA SER A 87 -5.38 -33.88 39.00
C SER A 87 -6.90 -33.85 38.78
N LYS A 88 -7.65 -33.77 39.88
CA LYS A 88 -9.12 -33.80 39.94
C LYS A 88 -9.70 -32.56 40.62
N ASN A 89 -9.51 -31.40 39.99
CA ASN A 89 -10.58 -30.64 39.32
C ASN A 89 -10.20 -29.16 39.10
N ASN A 90 -10.73 -28.49 38.07
CA ASN A 90 -10.69 -27.03 37.86
C ASN A 90 -9.32 -26.40 37.48
N ILE A 91 -8.54 -27.05 36.62
CA ILE A 91 -7.27 -26.46 36.13
C ILE A 91 -7.53 -25.49 34.97
N THR A 92 -6.90 -24.33 34.99
CA THR A 92 -6.84 -23.42 33.83
C THR A 92 -5.39 -23.27 33.38
N LEU A 93 -5.11 -23.50 32.11
CA LEU A 93 -3.82 -23.27 31.47
C LEU A 93 -4.02 -22.26 30.32
N LEU A 94 -3.29 -21.16 30.32
CA LEU A 94 -3.40 -20.15 29.27
C LEU A 94 -2.11 -19.41 28.91
N ASP A 95 -2.10 -18.81 27.71
CA ASP A 95 -1.10 -17.84 27.26
C ASP A 95 0.35 -18.37 27.20
N VAL A 96 0.55 -19.65 26.84
CA VAL A 96 1.87 -20.30 26.74
C VAL A 96 2.06 -21.08 25.43
N LYS A 97 3.32 -21.21 24.98
CA LYS A 97 3.73 -22.14 23.93
C LYS A 97 4.37 -23.38 24.54
N ILE A 98 4.01 -24.56 24.04
CA ILE A 98 4.40 -25.87 24.57
C ILE A 98 4.97 -26.69 23.41
N THR A 99 6.28 -26.98 23.44
CA THR A 99 6.98 -27.45 22.24
C THR A 99 8.10 -28.44 22.52
N ASN A 100 8.50 -29.16 21.45
CA ASN A 100 9.64 -30.08 21.43
C ASN A 100 9.55 -31.23 22.45
N SER A 101 8.33 -31.64 22.83
CA SER A 101 8.11 -32.75 23.76
C SER A 101 8.34 -34.10 23.09
N ASN A 102 8.96 -35.05 23.80
CA ASN A 102 9.24 -36.39 23.27
C ASN A 102 8.05 -37.37 23.36
N TYR A 103 6.81 -36.84 23.44
CA TYR A 103 5.52 -37.55 23.45
C TYR A 103 4.42 -36.49 23.28
N ASN A 104 3.36 -36.54 24.09
CA ASN A 104 2.27 -35.58 24.12
C ASN A 104 2.73 -34.22 24.67
N GLY A 105 2.41 -33.12 23.98
CA GLY A 105 2.71 -31.75 24.44
C GLY A 105 1.95 -31.43 25.73
N ILE A 106 0.64 -31.69 25.76
CA ILE A 106 -0.20 -31.75 26.96
C ILE A 106 -0.86 -33.12 27.04
N TYR A 107 -0.93 -33.71 28.24
CA TYR A 107 -1.74 -34.89 28.48
C TYR A 107 -2.56 -34.74 29.77
N CYS A 108 -3.89 -34.66 29.64
CA CYS A 108 -4.84 -34.69 30.75
C CYS A 108 -5.39 -36.11 30.93
N LYS A 109 -5.61 -36.51 32.17
CA LYS A 109 -5.72 -37.92 32.55
C LYS A 109 -6.59 -38.04 33.79
N ASN A 110 -7.72 -38.73 33.69
CA ASN A 110 -8.76 -38.81 34.72
C ASN A 110 -9.30 -37.44 35.22
N SER A 111 -8.93 -36.32 34.59
CA SER A 111 -9.20 -34.96 35.07
C SER A 111 -10.66 -34.54 34.90
N ASP A 112 -11.12 -33.52 35.62
CA ASP A 112 -12.45 -32.93 35.44
C ASP A 112 -12.35 -31.41 35.53
N SER A 113 -13.13 -30.67 34.75
CA SER A 113 -13.11 -29.20 34.72
C SER A 113 -11.70 -28.69 34.37
N VAL A 114 -11.30 -28.79 33.10
CA VAL A 114 -9.99 -28.26 32.64
C VAL A 114 -10.20 -27.31 31.47
N VAL A 115 -9.63 -26.12 31.57
CA VAL A 115 -9.62 -25.10 30.51
C VAL A 115 -8.21 -24.98 29.96
N ILE A 116 -8.03 -25.14 28.66
CA ILE A 116 -6.77 -24.84 27.94
C ILE A 116 -7.10 -23.74 26.94
N LYS A 117 -6.43 -22.58 27.03
CA LYS A 117 -6.82 -21.39 26.28
C LYS A 117 -5.66 -20.55 25.74
N ASN A 118 -5.73 -20.13 24.47
CA ASN A 118 -4.76 -19.20 23.88
C ASN A 118 -3.29 -19.68 24.00
N CYS A 119 -3.12 -20.99 23.83
CA CYS A 119 -1.83 -21.66 23.82
C CYS A 119 -1.46 -22.15 22.41
N GLU A 120 -0.17 -22.19 22.11
CA GLU A 120 0.36 -22.92 20.96
C GLU A 120 0.97 -24.24 21.44
N ILE A 121 0.60 -25.37 20.83
CA ILE A 121 1.12 -26.69 21.18
C ILE A 121 1.63 -27.38 19.92
N SER A 122 2.96 -27.42 19.74
CA SER A 122 3.56 -27.80 18.46
C SER A 122 4.89 -28.55 18.56
N ASN A 123 5.26 -29.27 17.49
CA ASN A 123 6.53 -30.02 17.39
C ASN A 123 6.71 -31.11 18.47
N ASN A 124 5.63 -31.79 18.86
CA ASN A 124 5.65 -32.84 19.89
C ASN A 124 5.56 -34.25 19.26
N LYS A 125 6.23 -35.24 19.87
CA LYS A 125 6.44 -36.59 19.28
C LYS A 125 5.30 -37.59 19.41
N GLN A 126 4.21 -37.20 20.05
CA GLN A 126 2.93 -37.87 19.91
C GLN A 126 1.86 -36.81 19.65
N ASN A 127 0.84 -36.68 20.50
CA ASN A 127 -0.26 -35.75 20.23
C ASN A 127 0.08 -34.33 20.70
N GLY A 128 -0.59 -33.31 20.15
CA GLY A 128 -0.56 -31.97 20.72
C GLY A 128 -1.17 -32.00 22.14
N ILE A 129 -2.44 -32.39 22.23
CA ILE A 129 -3.17 -32.57 23.48
C ILE A 129 -3.79 -33.98 23.53
N ASN A 130 -3.56 -34.73 24.61
CA ASN A 130 -4.15 -36.04 24.88
C ASN A 130 -5.09 -35.94 26.11
N LEU A 131 -6.31 -36.47 26.05
CA LEU A 131 -7.35 -36.33 27.08
C LEU A 131 -7.99 -37.70 27.42
N PHE A 132 -7.50 -38.37 28.46
CA PHE A 132 -7.86 -39.75 28.83
C PHE A 132 -8.79 -39.84 30.05
N ASN A 133 -10.03 -40.30 29.86
CA ASN A 133 -11.11 -40.39 30.86
C ASN A 133 -11.41 -39.06 31.56
N THR A 134 -11.46 -37.97 30.81
CA THR A 134 -11.66 -36.62 31.34
C THR A 134 -13.14 -36.18 31.29
N GLU A 135 -13.56 -35.28 32.19
CA GLU A 135 -14.92 -34.70 32.23
C GLU A 135 -14.88 -33.16 32.14
N ASN A 136 -15.86 -32.50 31.50
CA ASN A 136 -16.02 -31.03 31.51
C ASN A 136 -14.74 -30.27 31.06
N ILE A 137 -14.27 -30.49 29.83
CA ILE A 137 -13.02 -29.90 29.31
C ILE A 137 -13.32 -28.83 28.27
N ASP A 138 -12.68 -27.66 28.36
CA ASP A 138 -12.83 -26.56 27.39
C ASP A 138 -11.48 -26.25 26.71
N ILE A 139 -11.44 -26.38 25.38
CA ILE A 139 -10.28 -26.06 24.52
C ILE A 139 -10.66 -24.81 23.70
N ILE A 140 -10.05 -23.66 24.01
CA ILE A 140 -10.48 -22.34 23.51
C ILE A 140 -9.33 -21.58 22.84
N THR A 141 -9.52 -21.13 21.59
CA THR A 141 -8.54 -20.28 20.86
C THR A 141 -7.09 -20.79 20.90
N ASN A 142 -6.87 -22.11 20.84
CA ASN A 142 -5.52 -22.70 20.82
C ASN A 142 -5.07 -22.98 19.38
N LYS A 143 -3.76 -23.07 19.16
CA LYS A 143 -3.13 -23.57 17.92
C LYS A 143 -2.43 -24.88 18.22
N ILE A 144 -2.79 -25.97 17.54
CA ILE A 144 -2.30 -27.31 17.86
C ILE A 144 -1.79 -27.98 16.58
N HIS A 145 -0.48 -27.93 16.35
CA HIS A 145 0.05 -28.22 15.02
C HIS A 145 1.44 -28.85 14.95
N SER A 146 1.77 -29.46 13.81
CA SER A 146 3.10 -30.02 13.56
C SER A 146 3.51 -31.07 14.61
N ASN A 147 2.55 -31.89 15.07
CA ASN A 147 2.79 -32.98 16.02
C ASN A 147 2.83 -34.34 15.30
N ASP A 148 3.66 -35.27 15.75
CA ASP A 148 3.92 -36.55 15.07
C ASP A 148 2.72 -37.54 15.12
N PHE A 149 1.66 -37.27 15.88
CA PHE A 149 0.40 -38.04 15.89
C PHE A 149 -0.82 -37.10 15.75
N ASP A 150 -1.79 -37.12 16.67
CA ASP A 150 -3.02 -36.32 16.57
C ASP A 150 -2.81 -34.90 17.12
N GLY A 151 -3.52 -33.90 16.58
CA GLY A 151 -3.62 -32.59 17.23
C GLY A 151 -4.27 -32.72 18.61
N LEU A 152 -5.50 -33.24 18.65
CA LEU A 152 -6.26 -33.45 19.88
C LEU A 152 -6.81 -34.89 19.97
N HIS A 153 -6.26 -35.70 20.87
CA HIS A 153 -6.64 -37.10 21.07
C HIS A 153 -7.53 -37.25 22.33
N ILE A 154 -8.79 -37.65 22.17
CA ILE A 154 -9.82 -37.69 23.22
C ILE A 154 -10.24 -39.14 23.46
N ILE A 155 -10.00 -39.70 24.64
CA ILE A 155 -10.18 -41.13 24.94
C ILE A 155 -11.05 -41.33 26.19
N GLY A 156 -12.22 -41.97 26.09
CA GLY A 156 -13.03 -42.32 27.26
C GLY A 156 -13.70 -41.15 27.99
N SER A 157 -13.77 -39.98 27.34
CA SER A 157 -14.05 -38.68 27.95
C SER A 157 -15.49 -38.20 27.69
N ILE A 158 -15.95 -37.26 28.52
CA ILE A 158 -17.36 -36.84 28.58
C ILE A 158 -17.47 -35.32 28.72
N SER A 159 -18.42 -34.69 28.03
CA SER A 159 -18.70 -33.24 28.15
C SER A 159 -17.47 -32.39 27.83
N LEU A 160 -17.19 -32.17 26.55
CA LEU A 160 -16.00 -31.42 26.11
C LEU A 160 -16.37 -30.40 25.04
N THR A 161 -15.86 -29.17 25.17
CA THR A 161 -16.06 -28.10 24.18
C THR A 161 -14.74 -27.75 23.50
N ILE A 162 -14.72 -27.70 22.17
CA ILE A 162 -13.63 -27.09 21.39
C ILE A 162 -14.22 -25.87 20.68
N ASN A 163 -13.66 -24.71 20.95
CA ASN A 163 -14.11 -23.42 20.43
C ASN A 163 -12.96 -22.65 19.80
N ASN A 164 -13.15 -22.09 18.61
CA ASN A 164 -12.25 -21.11 17.99
C ASN A 164 -10.78 -21.58 17.86
N SER A 165 -10.52 -22.88 17.86
CA SER A 165 -9.16 -23.44 17.91
C SER A 165 -8.75 -24.01 16.55
N GLU A 166 -7.45 -23.92 16.25
CA GLU A 166 -6.82 -24.37 15.02
C GLU A 166 -6.10 -25.71 15.27
N THR A 167 -6.36 -26.75 14.47
CA THR A 167 -5.61 -28.02 14.52
C THR A 167 -5.08 -28.41 13.14
N TYR A 168 -3.75 -28.32 12.94
CA TYR A 168 -3.17 -28.44 11.61
C TYR A 168 -1.81 -29.10 11.48
N ASP A 169 -1.48 -29.61 10.29
CA ASP A 169 -0.19 -30.24 9.97
C ASP A 169 0.22 -31.38 10.97
N ASN A 170 -0.75 -32.11 11.53
CA ASN A 170 -0.49 -33.24 12.45
C ASN A 170 -0.55 -34.58 11.69
N LEU A 171 0.36 -35.51 12.00
CA LEU A 171 0.61 -36.70 11.15
C LEU A 171 -0.41 -37.85 11.30
N ASP A 172 -1.39 -37.78 12.20
CA ASP A 172 -2.62 -38.60 12.15
C ASP A 172 -3.87 -37.69 12.10
N SER A 173 -4.60 -37.48 13.20
CA SER A 173 -5.86 -36.74 13.17
C SER A 173 -5.73 -35.32 13.73
N GLY A 174 -6.30 -34.30 13.09
CA GLY A 174 -6.48 -32.98 13.70
C GLY A 174 -7.26 -33.08 15.02
N ILE A 175 -8.31 -33.90 15.04
CA ILE A 175 -9.03 -34.30 16.27
C ILE A 175 -9.46 -35.79 16.19
N LEU A 176 -9.11 -36.60 17.19
CA LEU A 176 -9.54 -37.99 17.36
C LEU A 176 -10.45 -38.11 18.59
N ILE A 177 -11.67 -38.63 18.40
CA ILE A 177 -12.67 -38.91 19.43
C ILE A 177 -12.84 -40.43 19.56
N TYR A 178 -12.42 -41.01 20.68
CA TYR A 178 -12.38 -42.45 20.94
C TYR A 178 -13.15 -42.80 22.23
N ASN A 179 -14.13 -43.72 22.18
CA ASN A 179 -14.96 -44.12 23.33
C ASN A 179 -15.50 -42.95 24.19
N SER A 180 -15.82 -41.81 23.56
CA SER A 180 -16.15 -40.54 24.23
C SER A 180 -17.56 -40.04 23.86
N THR A 181 -18.17 -39.16 24.66
CA THR A 181 -19.55 -38.68 24.40
C THR A 181 -19.82 -37.25 24.85
N SER A 182 -20.74 -36.57 24.17
CA SER A 182 -21.06 -35.15 24.41
C SER A 182 -19.84 -34.25 24.15
N ILE A 183 -19.36 -34.27 22.91
CA ILE A 183 -18.18 -33.53 22.46
C ILE A 183 -18.62 -32.47 21.43
N ASP A 184 -18.55 -31.19 21.77
CA ASP A 184 -19.04 -30.07 20.96
C ASP A 184 -17.87 -29.30 20.33
N ILE A 185 -17.67 -29.45 19.02
CA ILE A 185 -16.67 -28.75 18.21
C ILE A 185 -17.36 -27.59 17.47
N ASN A 186 -16.89 -26.35 17.70
CA ASN A 186 -17.51 -25.12 17.22
C ASN A 186 -16.46 -24.14 16.67
N ASN A 187 -16.66 -23.66 15.44
CA ASN A 187 -15.79 -22.64 14.83
C ASN A 187 -14.30 -23.02 14.90
N ALA A 188 -13.97 -24.29 14.62
CA ALA A 188 -12.60 -24.77 14.55
C ALA A 188 -12.05 -24.67 13.12
N GLU A 189 -10.75 -24.50 12.98
CA GLU A 189 -10.02 -24.54 11.70
C GLU A 189 -9.17 -25.81 11.69
N ILE A 190 -9.46 -26.76 10.79
CA ILE A 190 -8.89 -28.12 10.82
C ILE A 190 -8.33 -28.48 9.44
N PHE A 191 -7.01 -28.43 9.27
CA PHE A 191 -6.37 -28.56 7.95
C PHE A 191 -4.98 -29.20 7.93
N GLY A 192 -4.55 -29.80 6.83
CA GLY A 192 -3.21 -30.39 6.70
C GLY A 192 -2.98 -31.68 7.50
N ASN A 193 -4.03 -32.33 8.02
CA ASN A 193 -3.92 -33.57 8.80
C ASN A 193 -4.29 -34.81 7.97
N VAL A 194 -3.83 -36.01 8.36
CA VAL A 194 -4.20 -37.29 7.69
C VAL A 194 -5.67 -37.67 7.93
N TYR A 195 -6.28 -37.15 9.00
CA TYR A 195 -7.73 -37.06 9.20
C TYR A 195 -8.08 -35.69 9.81
N GLY A 196 -9.09 -34.97 9.31
CA GLY A 196 -9.56 -33.75 9.98
C GLY A 196 -10.17 -34.06 11.35
N VAL A 197 -11.29 -34.80 11.35
CA VAL A 197 -11.88 -35.36 12.58
C VAL A 197 -12.19 -36.85 12.42
N LYS A 198 -11.87 -37.64 13.44
CA LYS A 198 -11.94 -39.11 13.43
C LYS A 198 -12.71 -39.59 14.66
N ILE A 199 -13.86 -40.23 14.46
CA ILE A 199 -14.79 -40.65 15.53
C ILE A 199 -14.85 -42.18 15.58
N ASP A 200 -14.39 -42.78 16.68
CA ASP A 200 -14.15 -44.22 16.81
C ASP A 200 -14.52 -44.83 18.18
N ASP A 201 -14.53 -46.17 18.23
CA ASP A 201 -14.88 -47.07 19.33
C ASP A 201 -16.03 -46.60 20.22
N HIS A 202 -17.25 -46.62 19.69
CA HIS A 202 -18.47 -46.25 20.43
C HIS A 202 -18.50 -44.78 20.90
N SER A 203 -17.90 -43.86 20.16
CA SER A 203 -18.09 -42.42 20.39
C SER A 203 -19.45 -41.93 19.87
N ASN A 204 -20.21 -41.22 20.70
CA ASN A 204 -21.62 -40.89 20.43
C ASN A 204 -21.99 -39.46 20.89
N ASN A 205 -23.05 -38.89 20.33
CA ASN A 205 -23.57 -37.57 20.70
C ASN A 205 -22.53 -36.42 20.61
N ALA A 206 -21.57 -36.49 19.69
CA ALA A 206 -20.72 -35.34 19.35
C ALA A 206 -21.46 -34.37 18.42
N SER A 207 -21.20 -33.07 18.56
CA SER A 207 -21.62 -32.01 17.63
C SER A 207 -20.39 -31.44 16.91
N ILE A 208 -20.47 -31.24 15.61
CA ILE A 208 -19.47 -30.49 14.83
C ILE A 208 -20.21 -29.42 14.02
N LYS A 209 -19.90 -28.14 14.24
CA LYS A 209 -20.58 -27.03 13.57
C LYS A 209 -19.72 -25.77 13.42
N TYR A 210 -20.08 -24.92 12.46
CA TYR A 210 -19.42 -23.65 12.14
C TYR A 210 -17.92 -23.77 11.79
N SER A 211 -17.42 -24.98 11.52
CA SER A 211 -15.99 -25.28 11.45
C SER A 211 -15.52 -25.53 10.01
N ASN A 212 -14.27 -25.18 9.73
CA ASN A 212 -13.60 -25.46 8.46
C ASN A 212 -12.80 -26.76 8.58
N ILE A 213 -13.06 -27.71 7.68
CA ILE A 213 -12.40 -29.02 7.63
C ILE A 213 -11.87 -29.19 6.21
N THR A 214 -10.67 -28.68 5.97
CA THR A 214 -10.15 -28.44 4.61
C THR A 214 -8.72 -28.93 4.43
N LYS A 215 -8.30 -29.31 3.22
CA LYS A 215 -6.90 -29.71 2.95
C LYS A 215 -6.36 -30.82 3.89
N ASN A 216 -7.21 -31.72 4.35
CA ASN A 216 -6.81 -32.94 5.05
C ASN A 216 -6.82 -34.10 4.05
N ASP A 217 -6.05 -35.17 4.23
CA ASP A 217 -6.22 -36.36 3.35
C ASP A 217 -7.68 -36.83 3.35
N LYS A 218 -8.35 -36.74 4.51
CA LYS A 218 -9.67 -37.30 4.82
C LYS A 218 -10.37 -36.32 5.77
N GLY A 219 -11.49 -35.73 5.40
CA GLY A 219 -12.15 -34.69 6.20
C GLY A 219 -12.72 -35.22 7.53
N VAL A 220 -13.86 -35.92 7.51
CA VAL A 220 -14.46 -36.54 8.71
C VAL A 220 -14.68 -38.05 8.53
N LEU A 221 -14.04 -38.87 9.35
CA LEU A 221 -14.31 -40.32 9.46
C LEU A 221 -15.16 -40.62 10.69
N ILE A 222 -16.27 -41.33 10.52
CA ILE A 222 -17.04 -41.94 11.62
C ILE A 222 -17.08 -43.46 11.43
N ASN A 223 -16.48 -44.19 12.38
CA ASN A 223 -16.40 -45.66 12.37
C ASN A 223 -17.68 -46.32 12.93
N SER A 224 -17.88 -47.60 12.61
CA SER A 224 -19.06 -48.34 13.07
C SER A 224 -19.16 -48.42 14.59
N ASN A 225 -20.39 -48.49 15.11
CA ASN A 225 -20.82 -48.34 16.50
C ASN A 225 -20.76 -46.89 17.05
N CYS A 226 -20.32 -45.91 16.26
CA CYS A 226 -20.31 -44.49 16.62
C CYS A 226 -21.49 -43.77 15.95
N LYS A 227 -22.51 -43.39 16.74
CA LYS A 227 -23.83 -42.97 16.24
C LYS A 227 -24.40 -41.79 17.05
N ASP A 228 -25.56 -41.28 16.64
CA ASP A 228 -26.23 -40.10 17.21
C ASP A 228 -25.36 -38.81 17.19
N ASN A 229 -24.25 -38.78 16.44
CA ASN A 229 -23.43 -37.59 16.25
C ASN A 229 -24.08 -36.66 15.20
N ILE A 230 -23.84 -35.35 15.31
CA ILE A 230 -24.53 -34.29 14.53
C ILE A 230 -23.50 -33.34 13.89
N ILE A 231 -23.47 -33.26 12.57
CA ILE A 231 -22.50 -32.49 11.79
C ILE A 231 -23.26 -31.56 10.82
N TYR A 232 -23.27 -30.25 11.06
CA TYR A 232 -23.98 -29.26 10.22
C TYR A 232 -23.33 -27.87 10.30
N LEU A 233 -23.48 -27.06 9.25
CA LEU A 233 -22.85 -25.74 9.09
C LEU A 233 -21.31 -25.77 9.14
N ASN A 234 -20.70 -26.81 8.59
CA ASN A 234 -19.24 -26.90 8.38
C ASN A 234 -18.89 -26.76 6.90
N ASN A 235 -17.63 -26.47 6.62
CA ASN A 235 -17.09 -26.38 5.26
C ASN A 235 -16.12 -27.53 5.00
N PHE A 236 -16.42 -28.35 4.01
CA PHE A 236 -15.58 -29.43 3.50
C PHE A 236 -15.01 -29.03 2.14
N VAL A 237 -13.69 -28.80 2.06
CA VAL A 237 -13.01 -28.25 0.86
C VAL A 237 -11.60 -28.82 0.71
N ASP A 238 -11.20 -29.23 -0.49
CA ASP A 238 -9.87 -29.74 -0.83
C ASP A 238 -9.42 -30.96 0.03
N ASN A 239 -10.34 -31.87 0.43
CA ASN A 239 -9.93 -33.08 1.17
C ASN A 239 -9.70 -34.27 0.21
N ASP A 240 -8.47 -34.80 0.14
CA ASP A 240 -7.96 -35.59 -0.99
C ASP A 240 -8.67 -36.94 -1.27
N GLU A 241 -8.84 -37.81 -0.27
CA GLU A 241 -9.48 -39.13 -0.42
C GLU A 241 -11.00 -39.03 -0.29
N TYR A 242 -11.48 -38.21 0.66
CA TYR A 242 -12.91 -37.90 0.85
C TYR A 242 -13.14 -36.75 1.84
N ASN A 243 -14.21 -35.98 1.60
CA ASN A 243 -14.74 -35.02 2.56
C ASN A 243 -15.30 -35.70 3.83
N ALA A 244 -16.06 -36.79 3.70
CA ALA A 244 -16.53 -37.56 4.85
C ALA A 244 -16.84 -39.02 4.54
N LEU A 245 -16.70 -39.90 5.55
CA LEU A 245 -17.05 -41.32 5.50
C LEU A 245 -17.81 -41.73 6.77
N ASN A 246 -19.06 -42.17 6.61
CA ASN A 246 -19.98 -42.45 7.72
C ASN A 246 -20.41 -43.92 7.79
N ASN A 247 -19.94 -44.66 8.79
CA ASN A 247 -20.18 -46.11 8.93
C ASN A 247 -21.29 -46.50 9.92
N ASP A 248 -22.13 -45.57 10.39
CA ASP A 248 -23.28 -45.83 11.29
C ASP A 248 -24.39 -44.76 11.19
N GLU A 249 -25.39 -44.80 12.10
CA GLU A 249 -26.54 -43.88 12.16
C GLU A 249 -26.17 -42.49 12.75
N ASN A 250 -25.64 -41.60 11.90
CA ASN A 250 -25.31 -40.20 12.25
C ASN A 250 -26.11 -39.17 11.43
N ILE A 251 -26.14 -37.92 11.89
CA ILE A 251 -26.95 -36.83 11.35
C ILE A 251 -26.03 -35.77 10.71
N TRP A 252 -26.28 -35.45 9.44
CA TRP A 252 -25.43 -34.54 8.65
C TRP A 252 -26.16 -33.23 8.24
N ASP A 253 -27.30 -32.94 8.87
CA ASP A 253 -28.03 -31.68 8.73
C ASP A 253 -29.01 -31.50 9.91
N ASN A 254 -29.34 -30.26 10.27
CA ASN A 254 -30.25 -29.97 11.40
C ASN A 254 -31.75 -30.14 11.07
N GLY A 255 -32.10 -30.63 9.87
CA GLY A 255 -33.46 -30.73 9.35
C GLY A 255 -33.94 -29.51 8.57
N THR A 256 -33.13 -28.44 8.53
CA THR A 256 -33.33 -27.25 7.68
C THR A 256 -32.07 -26.83 6.92
N ILE A 257 -30.87 -27.08 7.48
CA ILE A 257 -29.58 -26.66 6.92
C ILE A 257 -28.52 -27.72 7.24
N GLY A 258 -27.67 -28.02 6.27
CA GLY A 258 -26.58 -28.98 6.28
C GLY A 258 -25.20 -28.32 6.28
N ASN A 259 -24.25 -28.91 5.54
CA ASN A 259 -22.86 -28.46 5.42
C ASN A 259 -22.58 -27.98 3.98
N TYR A 260 -21.51 -27.22 3.79
CA TYR A 260 -20.94 -26.99 2.46
C TYR A 260 -19.97 -28.12 2.09
N TRP A 261 -20.00 -28.52 0.83
CA TRP A 261 -19.14 -29.55 0.26
C TRP A 261 -18.67 -29.07 -1.13
N ASP A 262 -17.37 -29.00 -1.37
CA ASP A 262 -16.80 -28.61 -2.67
C ASP A 262 -17.18 -29.58 -3.81
N ASP A 263 -17.34 -30.87 -3.51
CA ASP A 263 -17.77 -31.91 -4.44
C ASP A 263 -19.28 -31.91 -4.74
N TYR A 264 -20.07 -31.02 -4.10
CA TYR A 264 -21.52 -30.96 -4.28
C TYR A 264 -21.93 -30.29 -5.61
N GLN A 265 -22.31 -31.14 -6.58
CA GLN A 265 -22.78 -30.73 -7.91
C GLN A 265 -24.33 -30.67 -7.98
N GLY A 266 -24.97 -30.06 -6.98
CA GLY A 266 -26.42 -29.98 -6.86
C GLY A 266 -27.07 -28.82 -7.62
N VAL A 267 -28.33 -28.56 -7.27
CA VAL A 267 -29.07 -27.37 -7.71
C VAL A 267 -29.86 -26.75 -6.56
N ASP A 268 -29.90 -25.43 -6.55
CA ASP A 268 -30.86 -24.63 -5.81
C ASP A 268 -31.81 -23.99 -6.85
N LEU A 269 -33.10 -24.32 -6.76
CA LEU A 269 -34.14 -23.86 -7.69
C LEU A 269 -34.93 -22.66 -7.14
N ASN A 270 -34.63 -22.22 -5.93
CA ASN A 270 -35.40 -21.21 -5.20
C ASN A 270 -34.55 -19.97 -4.84
N SER A 271 -33.21 -20.11 -4.86
CA SER A 271 -32.18 -19.12 -4.56
C SER A 271 -32.12 -18.70 -3.09
N ASP A 272 -32.26 -19.65 -2.16
CA ASP A 272 -32.04 -19.47 -0.71
C ASP A 272 -30.65 -19.91 -0.22
N GLY A 273 -29.80 -20.43 -1.12
CA GLY A 273 -28.45 -20.89 -0.82
C GLY A 273 -28.37 -22.35 -0.33
N ILE A 274 -29.51 -23.03 -0.22
CA ILE A 274 -29.61 -24.43 0.19
C ILE A 274 -30.02 -25.30 -1.00
N GLY A 275 -29.25 -26.35 -1.25
CA GLY A 275 -29.47 -27.23 -2.39
C GLY A 275 -30.72 -28.11 -2.24
N ASP A 276 -31.67 -27.99 -3.18
CA ASP A 276 -32.89 -28.82 -3.29
C ASP A 276 -32.58 -30.33 -3.43
N THR A 277 -31.35 -30.67 -3.83
CA THR A 277 -30.86 -32.04 -3.97
C THR A 277 -29.98 -32.44 -2.79
N LYS A 278 -30.40 -33.42 -1.99
CA LYS A 278 -29.56 -33.96 -0.89
C LYS A 278 -28.16 -34.38 -1.38
N TYR A 279 -27.12 -34.12 -0.58
CA TYR A 279 -25.78 -34.65 -0.80
C TYR A 279 -25.71 -36.11 -0.34
N THR A 280 -25.04 -36.96 -1.13
CA THR A 280 -24.74 -38.34 -0.75
C THR A 280 -23.48 -38.86 -1.44
N ASP A 281 -22.41 -38.98 -0.68
CA ASP A 281 -21.33 -39.92 -0.95
C ASP A 281 -20.99 -40.71 0.33
N ASN A 282 -20.19 -41.79 0.23
CA ASN A 282 -19.52 -42.47 1.36
C ASN A 282 -20.42 -42.74 2.60
N SER A 283 -21.68 -43.14 2.33
CA SER A 283 -22.75 -43.41 3.32
C SER A 283 -23.14 -42.22 4.23
N VAL A 284 -22.71 -41.01 3.88
CA VAL A 284 -23.27 -39.74 4.35
C VAL A 284 -24.64 -39.50 3.70
N THR A 285 -25.51 -38.74 4.36
CA THR A 285 -26.69 -38.13 3.75
C THR A 285 -27.01 -36.83 4.46
N ASP A 286 -26.62 -35.73 3.83
CA ASP A 286 -27.03 -34.38 4.19
C ASP A 286 -28.23 -34.01 3.31
N ARG A 287 -29.35 -33.65 3.95
CA ARG A 287 -30.64 -33.37 3.27
C ARG A 287 -30.76 -31.92 2.80
N CYS A 288 -29.91 -31.02 3.28
CA CYS A 288 -29.99 -29.57 3.09
C CYS A 288 -28.59 -28.97 2.88
N PRO A 289 -27.76 -29.51 1.96
CA PRO A 289 -26.39 -29.04 1.76
C PRO A 289 -26.37 -27.59 1.28
N LEU A 290 -25.32 -26.86 1.62
CA LEU A 290 -25.15 -25.48 1.18
C LEU A 290 -24.60 -25.43 -0.25
N MET A 291 -25.06 -24.45 -1.04
CA MET A 291 -24.55 -24.19 -2.40
C MET A 291 -23.19 -23.49 -2.40
N HIS A 292 -22.87 -22.77 -1.32
CA HIS A 292 -21.66 -21.97 -1.16
C HIS A 292 -21.05 -22.22 0.22
N PHE A 293 -19.78 -21.85 0.37
CA PHE A 293 -19.05 -21.83 1.63
C PHE A 293 -19.86 -21.09 2.72
N TYR A 294 -19.77 -21.55 3.97
CA TYR A 294 -20.39 -20.93 5.14
C TYR A 294 -19.36 -20.09 5.92
N PRO A 295 -19.29 -18.77 5.69
CA PRO A 295 -18.55 -17.85 6.55
C PRO A 295 -19.44 -17.31 7.68
N SER A 296 -18.83 -16.86 8.78
CA SER A 296 -19.61 -16.32 9.92
C SER A 296 -20.04 -14.88 9.66
N ILE A 297 -21.35 -14.63 9.69
CA ILE A 297 -21.94 -13.27 9.68
C ILE A 297 -22.53 -13.02 11.06
N VAL A 298 -22.13 -11.95 11.73
CA VAL A 298 -22.50 -11.68 13.12
C VAL A 298 -23.01 -10.25 13.28
N ASN A 299 -24.22 -10.07 13.81
CA ASN A 299 -24.62 -8.76 14.32
C ASN A 299 -23.84 -8.51 15.64
N GLN A 300 -22.85 -7.62 15.62
CA GLN A 300 -21.97 -7.38 16.77
C GLN A 300 -22.72 -6.83 17.99
N ASN A 301 -23.90 -6.23 17.80
CA ASN A 301 -24.69 -5.62 18.86
C ASN A 301 -25.61 -6.60 19.57
N THR A 302 -26.02 -7.70 18.92
CA THR A 302 -26.87 -8.74 19.51
C THR A 302 -26.13 -10.07 19.76
N GLY A 303 -25.02 -10.31 19.06
CA GLY A 303 -24.27 -11.57 19.05
C GLY A 303 -24.90 -12.65 18.16
N GLU A 304 -25.93 -12.31 17.37
CA GLU A 304 -26.67 -13.28 16.56
C GLU A 304 -25.95 -13.55 15.24
N ILE A 305 -25.96 -14.83 14.84
CA ILE A 305 -25.26 -15.34 13.66
C ILE A 305 -26.26 -15.58 12.53
N SER A 306 -25.97 -15.08 11.34
CA SER A 306 -26.79 -15.22 10.13
C SER A 306 -26.14 -16.13 9.08
N LEU A 307 -26.95 -16.53 8.09
CA LEU A 307 -26.54 -17.36 6.94
C LEU A 307 -26.12 -16.52 5.72
N THR A 308 -26.76 -15.36 5.56
CA THR A 308 -26.49 -14.41 4.47
C THR A 308 -26.54 -12.99 5.05
N ILE A 309 -25.88 -12.05 4.37
CA ILE A 309 -25.77 -10.64 4.77
C ILE A 309 -27.16 -10.00 4.75
N GLN A 310 -27.97 -10.31 3.74
CA GLN A 310 -29.36 -9.86 3.67
C GLN A 310 -30.20 -10.34 4.87
N ASN A 311 -30.03 -11.60 5.31
CA ASN A 311 -30.73 -12.09 6.50
C ASN A 311 -30.32 -11.33 7.77
N ALA A 312 -29.02 -11.02 7.93
CA ALA A 312 -28.53 -10.21 9.05
C ALA A 312 -29.11 -8.78 9.03
N ILE A 313 -29.29 -8.21 7.84
CA ILE A 313 -29.91 -6.89 7.65
C ILE A 313 -31.40 -6.94 7.96
N ASP A 314 -32.14 -7.91 7.42
CA ASP A 314 -33.60 -7.97 7.53
C ASP A 314 -34.11 -8.39 8.92
N ASP A 315 -33.27 -9.03 9.76
CA ASP A 315 -33.67 -9.49 11.10
C ASP A 315 -34.39 -8.40 11.92
N THR A 316 -35.43 -8.78 12.64
CA THR A 316 -36.26 -7.87 13.43
C THR A 316 -35.52 -7.15 14.55
N ASP A 317 -34.46 -7.74 15.12
CA ASP A 317 -33.67 -7.14 16.19
C ASP A 317 -32.40 -6.39 15.68
N THR A 318 -32.10 -6.50 14.37
CA THR A 318 -31.18 -5.57 13.68
C THR A 318 -31.85 -4.21 13.50
N ILE A 319 -31.37 -3.20 14.23
CA ILE A 319 -31.89 -1.82 14.24
C ILE A 319 -30.82 -0.78 13.93
N SER A 320 -31.25 0.49 13.76
CA SER A 320 -30.37 1.62 13.45
C SER A 320 -29.24 1.79 14.47
N GLY A 321 -28.00 1.87 13.98
CA GLY A 321 -26.78 1.91 14.78
C GLY A 321 -26.13 0.54 15.05
N HIS A 322 -26.65 -0.55 14.47
CA HIS A 322 -26.01 -1.86 14.55
C HIS A 322 -24.93 -2.07 13.48
N THR A 323 -23.89 -2.82 13.83
CA THR A 323 -22.83 -3.29 12.95
C THR A 323 -23.03 -4.78 12.65
N ILE A 324 -23.14 -5.09 11.36
CA ILE A 324 -23.09 -6.47 10.85
C ILE A 324 -21.65 -6.70 10.41
N PHE A 325 -20.97 -7.60 11.12
CA PHE A 325 -19.62 -8.04 10.83
C PHE A 325 -19.64 -9.30 9.98
N VAL A 326 -18.78 -9.32 8.97
CA VAL A 326 -18.81 -10.29 7.88
C VAL A 326 -17.40 -10.84 7.73
N LYS A 327 -17.17 -12.09 8.17
CA LYS A 327 -15.84 -12.72 8.07
C LYS A 327 -15.31 -12.77 6.63
N LYS A 328 -14.02 -13.08 6.49
CA LYS A 328 -13.44 -13.49 5.21
C LYS A 328 -14.22 -14.68 4.62
N GLY A 329 -14.45 -14.66 3.32
CA GLY A 329 -15.33 -15.61 2.63
C GLY A 329 -15.90 -15.03 1.34
N PHE A 330 -16.63 -15.87 0.61
CA PHE A 330 -17.23 -15.54 -0.68
C PHE A 330 -18.76 -15.57 -0.57
N TYR A 331 -19.39 -14.42 -0.79
CA TYR A 331 -20.80 -14.14 -0.49
C TYR A 331 -21.59 -13.96 -1.79
N SER A 332 -22.21 -15.05 -2.27
CA SER A 332 -22.95 -15.09 -3.54
C SER A 332 -24.38 -14.52 -3.44
N GLU A 333 -24.54 -13.25 -3.02
CA GLU A 333 -25.85 -12.62 -2.79
C GLU A 333 -25.95 -11.16 -3.26
N ASN A 334 -27.17 -10.60 -3.31
CA ASN A 334 -27.39 -9.16 -3.46
C ASN A 334 -27.96 -8.60 -2.16
N ILE A 335 -27.48 -7.43 -1.78
CA ILE A 335 -27.71 -6.81 -0.49
C ILE A 335 -28.52 -5.52 -0.70
N GLU A 336 -29.66 -5.40 -0.05
CA GLU A 336 -30.51 -4.20 -0.03
C GLU A 336 -30.67 -3.71 1.41
N ILE A 337 -29.97 -2.60 1.73
CA ILE A 337 -29.92 -2.06 3.10
C ILE A 337 -31.12 -1.12 3.31
N ASN A 338 -32.26 -1.75 3.61
CA ASN A 338 -33.58 -1.12 3.79
C ASN A 338 -33.80 -0.47 5.18
N LYS A 339 -32.72 -0.14 5.90
CA LYS A 339 -32.73 0.42 7.27
C LYS A 339 -31.73 1.58 7.39
N ASP A 340 -32.13 2.66 8.05
CA ASP A 340 -31.21 3.77 8.34
C ASP A 340 -30.14 3.36 9.38
N GLY A 341 -28.90 3.80 9.20
CA GLY A 341 -27.84 3.70 10.21
C GLY A 341 -27.22 2.31 10.42
N ILE A 342 -27.33 1.40 9.44
CA ILE A 342 -26.63 0.11 9.47
C ILE A 342 -25.18 0.29 9.05
N THR A 343 -24.25 -0.29 9.80
CA THR A 343 -22.87 -0.50 9.36
C THR A 343 -22.70 -1.93 8.90
N LEU A 344 -22.18 -2.14 7.69
CA LEU A 344 -21.74 -3.41 7.17
C LEU A 344 -20.20 -3.37 7.09
N LEU A 345 -19.54 -4.32 7.74
CA LEU A 345 -18.10 -4.34 7.96
C LEU A 345 -17.55 -5.73 7.65
N GLY A 346 -16.58 -5.82 6.73
CA GLY A 346 -15.85 -7.06 6.49
C GLY A 346 -14.80 -7.38 7.56
N GLU A 347 -14.00 -8.41 7.32
CA GLU A 347 -12.86 -8.79 8.19
C GLU A 347 -11.51 -8.40 7.57
N ASP A 348 -11.44 -8.35 6.23
CA ASP A 348 -10.26 -7.99 5.43
C ASP A 348 -10.74 -7.69 3.99
N GLU A 349 -10.47 -6.51 3.41
CA GLU A 349 -10.91 -6.19 2.04
C GLU A 349 -10.37 -7.15 0.96
N ASP A 350 -9.17 -7.73 1.15
CA ASP A 350 -8.59 -8.71 0.21
C ASP A 350 -9.41 -10.02 0.17
N TYR A 351 -10.17 -10.33 1.24
CA TYR A 351 -10.73 -11.67 1.47
C TYR A 351 -12.21 -11.74 1.89
N THR A 352 -12.88 -10.64 2.22
CA THR A 352 -14.34 -10.58 2.36
C THR A 352 -14.95 -10.13 1.02
N ILE A 353 -15.33 -11.11 0.17
CA ILE A 353 -15.75 -10.91 -1.22
C ILE A 353 -17.26 -11.07 -1.35
N ILE A 354 -17.96 -10.05 -1.86
CA ILE A 354 -19.36 -10.13 -2.30
C ILE A 354 -19.40 -10.27 -3.83
N ASP A 355 -20.07 -11.31 -4.33
CA ASP A 355 -20.28 -11.57 -5.75
C ASP A 355 -21.77 -11.73 -6.06
N ALA A 356 -22.30 -11.01 -7.06
CA ALA A 356 -23.66 -11.21 -7.53
C ALA A 356 -23.74 -11.77 -8.96
N SER A 357 -22.64 -12.27 -9.52
CA SER A 357 -22.52 -12.74 -10.92
C SER A 357 -23.58 -13.78 -11.32
N ASN A 358 -24.02 -14.62 -10.39
CA ASN A 358 -24.98 -15.70 -10.64
C ASN A 358 -26.45 -15.32 -10.40
N THR A 359 -26.75 -14.03 -10.22
CA THR A 359 -28.05 -13.58 -9.68
C THR A 359 -28.94 -12.84 -10.69
N ASN A 360 -30.24 -12.79 -10.41
CA ASN A 360 -31.26 -12.18 -11.29
C ASN A 360 -31.63 -10.74 -10.86
N LYS A 361 -30.69 -9.98 -10.30
CA LYS A 361 -30.91 -8.63 -9.74
C LYS A 361 -29.99 -7.59 -10.39
N ASN A 362 -30.28 -6.31 -10.12
CA ASN A 362 -29.83 -5.15 -10.89
C ASN A 362 -28.69 -4.33 -10.23
N ALA A 363 -28.18 -4.75 -9.07
CA ALA A 363 -27.03 -4.14 -8.38
C ALA A 363 -26.66 -5.02 -7.18
N ILE A 364 -25.36 -5.20 -6.93
CA ILE A 364 -24.88 -6.06 -5.83
C ILE A 364 -25.25 -5.45 -4.47
N LEU A 365 -24.96 -4.16 -4.27
CA LEU A 365 -25.26 -3.42 -3.04
C LEU A 365 -26.20 -2.23 -3.32
N ILE A 366 -27.41 -2.26 -2.77
CA ILE A 366 -28.43 -1.21 -2.89
C ILE A 366 -28.55 -0.46 -1.56
N LEU A 367 -28.19 0.83 -1.58
CA LEU A 367 -28.28 1.72 -0.42
C LEU A 367 -29.40 2.75 -0.65
N ASN A 368 -30.60 2.42 -0.18
CA ASN A 368 -31.82 3.24 -0.37
C ASN A 368 -32.30 3.94 0.93
N HIS A 369 -31.52 3.87 2.00
CA HIS A 369 -31.74 4.52 3.31
C HIS A 369 -30.56 5.43 3.72
N ASN A 370 -30.59 6.02 4.92
CA ASN A 370 -29.69 7.09 5.37
C ASN A 370 -28.64 6.63 6.39
N ASN A 371 -27.47 7.26 6.38
CA ASN A 371 -26.35 7.00 7.32
C ASN A 371 -25.84 5.53 7.29
N ILE A 372 -26.00 4.84 6.16
CA ILE A 372 -25.46 3.50 5.93
C ILE A 372 -23.94 3.59 5.77
N THR A 373 -23.18 2.63 6.30
CA THR A 373 -21.72 2.55 6.10
C THR A 373 -21.34 1.16 5.59
N ILE A 374 -20.58 1.08 4.50
CA ILE A 374 -19.99 -0.15 3.93
C ILE A 374 -18.48 -0.04 4.05
N LYS A 375 -17.79 -1.05 4.61
CA LYS A 375 -16.34 -1.05 4.82
C LYS A 375 -15.69 -2.42 4.70
N GLU A 376 -14.46 -2.44 4.19
CA GLU A 376 -13.57 -3.61 4.18
C GLU A 376 -14.13 -4.78 3.35
N PHE A 377 -14.53 -4.49 2.10
CA PHE A 377 -15.11 -5.46 1.16
C PHE A 377 -14.45 -5.41 -0.23
N THR A 378 -14.29 -6.58 -0.85
CA THR A 378 -14.22 -6.72 -2.32
C THR A 378 -15.63 -6.96 -2.88
N ILE A 379 -15.99 -6.30 -3.98
CA ILE A 379 -17.33 -6.31 -4.59
C ILE A 379 -17.20 -6.59 -6.09
N ILE A 380 -17.81 -7.67 -6.56
CA ILE A 380 -17.63 -8.21 -7.92
C ILE A 380 -18.99 -8.53 -8.57
N GLY A 381 -19.08 -8.42 -9.90
CA GLY A 381 -19.98 -9.25 -10.70
C GLY A 381 -21.43 -8.75 -10.78
N SER A 382 -21.71 -7.90 -11.77
CA SER A 382 -23.09 -7.56 -12.16
C SER A 382 -23.29 -7.70 -13.68
N PRO A 383 -23.58 -8.92 -14.18
CA PRO A 383 -23.50 -9.25 -15.61
C PRO A 383 -24.85 -9.08 -16.32
N THR A 384 -25.35 -7.84 -16.40
CA THR A 384 -26.57 -7.52 -17.15
C THR A 384 -26.32 -6.40 -18.18
N SER A 385 -26.96 -6.50 -19.34
CA SER A 385 -26.78 -5.54 -20.43
C SER A 385 -27.62 -4.25 -20.26
N ASP A 386 -27.77 -3.74 -19.04
CA ASP A 386 -28.53 -2.52 -18.73
C ASP A 386 -27.73 -1.61 -17.79
N ILE A 387 -27.22 -0.52 -18.34
CA ILE A 387 -26.25 0.41 -17.74
C ILE A 387 -26.73 1.11 -16.46
N TYR A 388 -28.04 1.12 -16.19
CA TYR A 388 -28.60 1.65 -14.94
C TYR A 388 -28.74 0.58 -13.85
N ASN A 389 -28.59 -0.68 -14.22
CA ASN A 389 -29.04 -1.87 -13.52
C ASN A 389 -27.94 -2.96 -13.48
N SER A 390 -26.66 -2.55 -13.42
CA SER A 390 -25.51 -3.45 -13.39
C SER A 390 -24.34 -2.86 -12.61
N ASN A 391 -24.63 -2.43 -11.37
CA ASN A 391 -23.71 -1.63 -10.57
C ASN A 391 -23.14 -2.41 -9.37
N GLY A 392 -21.88 -2.16 -9.04
CA GLY A 392 -21.24 -2.62 -7.80
C GLY A 392 -22.00 -2.10 -6.57
N VAL A 393 -21.97 -0.78 -6.38
CA VAL A 393 -22.72 -0.10 -5.32
C VAL A 393 -23.67 0.94 -5.89
N PHE A 394 -24.97 0.80 -5.62
CA PHE A 394 -26.04 1.67 -6.09
C PHE A 394 -26.66 2.48 -4.94
N ILE A 395 -26.28 3.75 -4.85
CA ILE A 395 -26.76 4.70 -3.83
C ILE A 395 -27.98 5.43 -4.40
N TRP A 396 -29.18 4.97 -4.05
CA TRP A 396 -30.41 5.30 -4.77
C TRP A 396 -31.39 6.17 -3.97
N SER A 397 -31.60 7.40 -4.44
CA SER A 397 -32.69 8.28 -3.98
C SER A 397 -33.81 8.33 -5.02
N TYR A 398 -35.05 8.08 -4.60
CA TYR A 398 -36.19 7.99 -5.52
C TYR A 398 -37.49 8.46 -4.89
N ASN A 399 -38.32 9.14 -5.68
CA ASN A 399 -39.68 9.53 -5.29
C ASN A 399 -40.69 9.24 -6.42
N SER A 400 -41.62 8.32 -6.18
CA SER A 400 -42.72 7.99 -7.09
C SER A 400 -44.05 8.64 -6.68
N GLY A 401 -44.09 9.35 -5.56
CA GLY A 401 -45.32 9.79 -4.89
C GLY A 401 -46.09 8.67 -4.17
N SER A 402 -45.74 7.40 -4.40
CA SER A 402 -46.18 6.23 -3.60
C SER A 402 -45.08 5.68 -2.69
N GLU A 403 -43.83 5.76 -3.14
CA GLU A 403 -42.59 5.42 -2.43
C GLU A 403 -41.67 6.64 -2.48
N ASN A 404 -40.91 6.90 -1.43
CA ASN A 404 -40.03 8.06 -1.32
C ASN A 404 -38.85 7.73 -0.41
N ASN A 405 -37.73 7.35 -1.03
CA ASN A 405 -36.51 6.87 -0.39
C ASN A 405 -35.40 7.91 -0.59
N VAL A 406 -34.58 8.10 0.45
CA VAL A 406 -33.54 9.13 0.49
C VAL A 406 -32.24 8.47 0.93
N ALA A 407 -31.26 8.43 0.02
CA ALA A 407 -29.92 7.95 0.28
C ALA A 407 -28.99 9.14 0.55
N ASN A 408 -28.75 9.41 1.82
CA ASN A 408 -28.00 10.57 2.31
C ASN A 408 -27.17 10.23 3.55
N ASN A 409 -25.98 10.85 3.66
CA ASN A 409 -24.94 10.55 4.65
C ASN A 409 -24.39 9.10 4.55
N ASN A 410 -24.57 8.41 3.42
CA ASN A 410 -24.08 7.05 3.25
C ASN A 410 -22.58 7.05 2.93
N ILE A 411 -21.86 6.06 3.42
CA ILE A 411 -20.40 5.93 3.31
C ILE A 411 -20.07 4.58 2.67
N VAL A 412 -19.23 4.61 1.64
CA VAL A 412 -18.53 3.44 1.08
C VAL A 412 -17.05 3.73 1.27
N ASP A 413 -16.37 2.98 2.13
CA ASP A 413 -15.04 3.36 2.62
C ASP A 413 -14.10 2.16 2.80
N ASN A 414 -12.96 2.17 2.10
CA ASN A 414 -12.02 1.04 2.04
C ASN A 414 -12.66 -0.20 1.40
N CYS A 415 -12.98 -0.12 0.10
CA CYS A 415 -13.59 -1.20 -0.67
C CYS A 415 -12.95 -1.33 -2.06
N ILE A 416 -12.81 -2.56 -2.54
CA ILE A 416 -12.32 -2.91 -3.88
C ILE A 416 -13.54 -3.27 -4.74
N ILE A 417 -13.69 -2.71 -5.94
CA ILE A 417 -14.92 -2.81 -6.75
C ILE A 417 -14.61 -3.02 -8.25
N TYR A 418 -14.90 -4.20 -8.80
CA TYR A 418 -14.56 -4.52 -10.19
C TYR A 418 -15.49 -5.52 -10.90
N ASP A 419 -15.30 -5.67 -12.22
CA ASP A 419 -16.03 -6.58 -13.12
C ASP A 419 -17.58 -6.43 -13.05
N ASN A 420 -18.05 -5.19 -13.22
CA ASN A 420 -19.48 -4.86 -13.32
C ASN A 420 -19.81 -4.31 -14.72
N ASP A 421 -20.86 -4.80 -15.39
CA ASP A 421 -21.21 -4.33 -16.76
C ASP A 421 -21.59 -2.83 -16.81
N GLY A 422 -21.98 -2.23 -15.69
CA GLY A 422 -22.35 -0.82 -15.54
C GLY A 422 -21.29 0.02 -14.81
N TYR A 423 -21.67 0.60 -13.67
CA TYR A 423 -20.80 1.46 -12.86
C TYR A 423 -20.22 0.69 -11.66
N GLY A 424 -18.98 0.99 -11.27
CA GLY A 424 -18.44 0.52 -9.99
C GLY A 424 -19.25 1.08 -8.81
N VAL A 425 -19.41 2.41 -8.75
CA VAL A 425 -20.36 3.08 -7.83
C VAL A 425 -21.27 4.03 -8.59
N LEU A 426 -22.59 3.89 -8.46
CA LEU A 426 -23.57 4.81 -9.04
C LEU A 426 -24.37 5.52 -7.95
N ILE A 427 -24.23 6.84 -7.88
CA ILE A 427 -25.06 7.73 -7.07
C ILE A 427 -26.19 8.27 -7.95
N TYR A 428 -27.44 7.89 -7.66
CA TYR A 428 -28.58 8.17 -8.53
C TYR A 428 -29.75 8.83 -7.78
N ALA A 429 -30.23 9.97 -8.31
CA ALA A 429 -31.36 10.70 -7.77
C ALA A 429 -32.47 10.91 -8.81
N GLN A 430 -33.60 10.22 -8.65
CA GLN A 430 -34.73 10.25 -9.60
C GLN A 430 -36.00 10.84 -8.95
N ASN A 431 -36.55 11.88 -9.57
CA ASN A 431 -37.70 12.68 -9.11
C ASN A 431 -37.58 13.20 -7.65
N ALA A 432 -36.37 13.22 -7.08
CA ALA A 432 -36.17 13.25 -5.63
C ALA A 432 -36.48 14.62 -4.97
N GLY A 433 -36.66 15.69 -5.74
CA GLY A 433 -36.69 17.06 -5.22
C GLY A 433 -35.29 17.67 -5.10
N GLN A 434 -35.22 18.94 -4.66
CA GLN A 434 -33.98 19.53 -4.18
C GLN A 434 -33.65 18.96 -2.79
N GLN A 435 -32.73 18.00 -2.75
CA GLN A 435 -32.22 17.38 -1.52
C GLN A 435 -30.70 17.51 -1.43
N THR A 436 -30.18 17.30 -0.22
CA THR A 436 -28.76 17.06 0.02
C THR A 436 -28.52 15.57 0.10
N ASN A 437 -27.49 15.10 -0.59
CA ASN A 437 -27.04 13.73 -0.63
C ASN A 437 -25.57 13.77 -0.21
N ASN A 438 -25.30 13.90 1.08
CA ASN A 438 -23.93 14.03 1.61
C ASN A 438 -23.23 12.66 1.66
N ASN A 439 -23.33 11.87 0.60
CA ASN A 439 -22.74 10.53 0.54
C ASN A 439 -21.24 10.63 0.24
N ILE A 440 -20.47 9.68 0.77
CA ILE A 440 -19.02 9.65 0.69
C ILE A 440 -18.59 8.32 0.06
N VAL A 441 -17.76 8.40 -0.97
CA VAL A 441 -16.94 7.28 -1.44
C VAL A 441 -15.50 7.61 -1.07
N SER A 442 -14.80 6.73 -0.37
CA SER A 442 -13.43 6.99 0.07
C SER A 442 -12.52 5.78 0.19
N ASN A 443 -11.22 5.95 -0.07
CA ASN A 443 -10.24 4.88 0.05
C ASN A 443 -10.60 3.63 -0.79
N CYS A 444 -11.39 3.82 -1.86
CA CYS A 444 -11.86 2.72 -2.71
C CYS A 444 -10.99 2.56 -3.95
N GLN A 445 -10.71 1.30 -4.30
CA GLN A 445 -10.09 0.93 -5.57
C GLN A 445 -11.17 0.41 -6.52
N ILE A 446 -11.33 1.03 -7.69
CA ILE A 446 -12.47 0.78 -8.59
C ILE A 446 -11.95 0.54 -10.00
N PHE A 447 -12.05 -0.69 -10.53
CA PHE A 447 -11.42 -1.04 -11.81
C PHE A 447 -12.26 -1.96 -12.71
N GLU A 448 -11.95 -1.98 -14.01
CA GLU A 448 -12.52 -2.94 -14.99
C GLU A 448 -14.05 -3.01 -15.04
N ASN A 449 -14.73 -1.88 -14.80
CA ASN A 449 -16.18 -1.74 -14.96
C ASN A 449 -16.54 -1.37 -16.41
N GLY A 450 -17.74 -1.71 -16.86
CA GLY A 450 -18.14 -1.66 -18.28
C GLY A 450 -18.62 -0.30 -18.79
N TYR A 451 -19.03 0.62 -17.91
CA TYR A 451 -19.52 1.96 -18.29
C TYR A 451 -18.70 3.12 -17.69
N SER A 452 -18.40 3.09 -16.38
CA SER A 452 -17.56 4.09 -15.71
C SER A 452 -17.14 3.60 -14.32
N GLY A 453 -16.11 4.21 -13.73
CA GLY A 453 -15.72 3.96 -12.34
C GLY A 453 -16.78 4.44 -11.34
N ILE A 454 -17.02 5.75 -11.31
CA ILE A 454 -18.07 6.37 -10.48
C ILE A 454 -19.03 7.20 -11.34
N GLY A 455 -20.33 6.93 -11.19
CA GLY A 455 -21.42 7.67 -11.85
C GLY A 455 -22.18 8.57 -10.88
N ILE A 456 -22.49 9.79 -11.30
CA ILE A 456 -23.39 10.70 -10.58
C ILE A 456 -24.46 11.21 -11.55
N ASN A 457 -25.63 10.58 -11.51
CA ASN A 457 -26.70 10.81 -12.48
C ASN A 457 -28.00 11.23 -11.77
N THR A 458 -28.77 12.13 -12.38
CA THR A 458 -30.10 12.52 -11.86
C THR A 458 -31.12 12.62 -12.99
N TYR A 459 -32.33 12.11 -12.74
CA TYR A 459 -33.36 11.91 -13.75
C TYR A 459 -34.71 12.52 -13.35
N ASN A 460 -35.39 13.15 -14.33
CA ASN A 460 -36.56 14.00 -14.10
C ASN A 460 -37.73 13.60 -15.00
N GLU A 461 -38.61 12.73 -14.50
CA GLU A 461 -39.77 12.24 -15.24
C GLU A 461 -41.03 13.02 -14.86
N GLY A 462 -41.65 13.70 -15.83
CA GLY A 462 -42.87 14.49 -15.61
C GLY A 462 -42.67 15.96 -15.20
N GLY A 463 -41.43 16.37 -14.87
CA GLY A 463 -41.05 17.78 -14.68
C GLY A 463 -40.95 18.27 -13.23
N GLU A 464 -40.82 17.37 -12.27
CA GLU A 464 -40.25 17.70 -10.95
C GLU A 464 -38.70 17.75 -11.07
N TYR A 465 -38.04 18.52 -10.19
CA TYR A 465 -36.58 18.69 -10.20
C TYR A 465 -35.92 17.71 -9.23
N SER A 466 -34.88 17.01 -9.67
CA SER A 466 -34.00 16.19 -8.83
C SER A 466 -32.63 16.83 -8.67
N SER A 467 -31.95 16.49 -7.58
CA SER A 467 -30.57 16.91 -7.35
C SER A 467 -29.76 15.86 -6.60
N ALA A 468 -28.46 15.79 -6.87
CA ALA A 468 -27.49 14.97 -6.13
C ALA A 468 -26.38 15.88 -5.56
N ASN A 469 -26.75 16.73 -4.59
CA ASN A 469 -25.87 17.77 -4.05
C ASN A 469 -25.03 17.27 -2.87
N CYS A 470 -23.84 17.84 -2.71
CA CYS A 470 -22.93 17.66 -1.57
C CYS A 470 -22.29 16.26 -1.40
N ASN A 471 -22.33 15.40 -2.43
CA ASN A 471 -21.57 14.13 -2.42
C ASN A 471 -20.04 14.39 -2.37
N LYS A 472 -19.27 13.46 -1.82
CA LYS A 472 -17.81 13.51 -1.75
C LYS A 472 -17.19 12.22 -2.31
N ILE A 473 -16.15 12.39 -3.11
CA ILE A 473 -15.23 11.32 -3.51
C ILE A 473 -13.84 11.74 -3.00
N GLN A 474 -13.13 10.88 -2.27
CA GLN A 474 -11.81 11.23 -1.72
C GLN A 474 -10.85 10.04 -1.67
N ASN A 475 -9.58 10.25 -1.99
CA ASN A 475 -8.55 9.20 -1.88
C ASN A 475 -8.98 7.88 -2.55
N CYS A 476 -9.66 7.98 -3.70
CA CYS A 476 -10.12 6.82 -4.48
C CYS A 476 -9.23 6.64 -5.70
N GLU A 477 -8.91 5.39 -5.98
CA GLU A 477 -8.18 4.94 -7.15
C GLU A 477 -9.17 4.37 -8.17
N ILE A 478 -9.14 4.84 -9.41
CA ILE A 478 -10.17 4.52 -10.42
C ILE A 478 -9.50 4.18 -11.76
N TYR A 479 -9.66 2.94 -12.24
CA TYR A 479 -9.03 2.41 -13.47
C TYR A 479 -10.07 1.89 -14.47
N TYR A 480 -10.43 2.72 -15.45
CA TYR A 480 -11.37 2.38 -16.51
C TYR A 480 -10.64 1.93 -17.79
N ASN A 481 -11.03 0.76 -18.30
CA ASN A 481 -10.46 0.11 -19.49
C ASN A 481 -11.58 -0.30 -20.48
N GLY A 482 -12.57 0.59 -20.67
CA GLY A 482 -13.85 0.26 -21.30
C GLY A 482 -13.77 -0.34 -22.71
N LEU A 483 -14.13 -1.62 -22.86
CA LEU A 483 -14.07 -2.37 -24.12
C LEU A 483 -15.14 -2.00 -25.18
N ASN A 484 -15.98 -0.99 -24.91
CA ASN A 484 -17.18 -0.69 -25.70
C ASN A 484 -16.93 0.32 -26.84
N SER A 485 -16.54 -0.19 -28.01
CA SER A 485 -16.24 0.61 -29.21
C SER A 485 -17.42 1.36 -29.90
N ASP A 486 -18.61 1.38 -29.29
CA ASP A 486 -19.79 2.14 -29.80
C ASP A 486 -19.89 3.51 -29.12
N GLN A 487 -20.07 4.56 -29.93
CA GLN A 487 -19.69 5.95 -29.58
C GLN A 487 -20.70 6.74 -28.71
N ASP A 488 -21.16 6.19 -27.58
CA ASP A 488 -21.98 6.95 -26.62
C ASP A 488 -21.10 7.67 -25.58
N ILE A 489 -21.37 8.97 -25.40
CA ILE A 489 -20.44 9.99 -24.88
C ILE A 489 -20.34 10.07 -23.34
N GLU A 490 -20.65 9.00 -22.63
CA GLU A 490 -20.84 9.02 -21.16
C GLU A 490 -19.81 8.17 -20.40
N THR A 491 -18.87 7.50 -21.09
CA THR A 491 -17.83 6.66 -20.48
C THR A 491 -16.66 7.50 -19.94
N ALA A 492 -16.37 7.36 -18.63
CA ALA A 492 -15.26 8.06 -17.98
C ALA A 492 -14.80 7.33 -16.69
N GLY A 493 -13.67 7.76 -16.11
CA GLY A 493 -13.32 7.42 -14.73
C GLY A 493 -14.40 7.89 -13.74
N ILE A 494 -14.78 9.17 -13.82
CA ILE A 494 -15.96 9.74 -13.14
C ILE A 494 -16.88 10.41 -14.17
N ALA A 495 -18.11 9.91 -14.28
CA ALA A 495 -19.11 10.41 -15.23
C ALA A 495 -20.27 11.14 -14.53
N ILE A 496 -20.61 12.34 -15.03
CA ILE A 496 -21.74 13.15 -14.54
C ILE A 496 -22.68 13.57 -15.70
N PRO A 497 -23.37 12.63 -16.38
CA PRO A 497 -24.32 12.89 -17.47
C PRO A 497 -25.70 13.36 -16.95
N SER A 498 -25.73 14.29 -16.00
CA SER A 498 -26.93 14.60 -15.21
C SER A 498 -27.97 15.44 -15.96
N ALA A 499 -29.23 14.98 -15.98
CA ALA A 499 -30.38 15.74 -16.45
C ALA A 499 -31.00 16.67 -15.37
N GLY A 500 -30.35 16.80 -14.21
CA GLY A 500 -30.76 17.60 -13.06
C GLY A 500 -29.57 18.19 -12.28
N GLU A 501 -29.82 18.68 -11.07
CA GLU A 501 -28.92 19.59 -10.34
C GLU A 501 -27.82 18.87 -9.55
N VAL A 502 -26.54 19.15 -9.85
CA VAL A 502 -25.39 18.59 -9.12
C VAL A 502 -24.49 19.73 -8.66
N LYS A 503 -24.47 20.00 -7.34
CA LYS A 503 -23.78 21.14 -6.75
C LYS A 503 -23.10 20.83 -5.43
N ASN A 504 -22.04 21.60 -5.13
CA ASN A 504 -21.22 21.51 -3.92
C ASN A 504 -20.57 20.12 -3.70
N MET A 505 -20.46 19.31 -4.76
CA MET A 505 -19.71 18.06 -4.74
C MET A 505 -18.21 18.35 -4.58
N LEU A 506 -17.48 17.43 -3.96
CA LEU A 506 -16.03 17.49 -3.77
C LEU A 506 -15.37 16.20 -4.27
N VAL A 507 -14.39 16.32 -5.19
CA VAL A 507 -13.50 15.24 -5.63
C VAL A 507 -12.07 15.65 -5.30
N VAL A 508 -11.39 14.88 -4.44
CA VAL A 508 -10.13 15.34 -3.82
C VAL A 508 -9.17 14.21 -3.47
N ASP A 509 -7.88 14.42 -3.74
CA ASP A 509 -6.85 13.39 -3.51
C ASP A 509 -7.15 12.07 -4.30
N CYS A 510 -7.98 12.10 -5.36
CA CYS A 510 -8.33 10.92 -6.16
C CYS A 510 -7.40 10.73 -7.36
N ILE A 511 -7.24 9.48 -7.78
CA ILE A 511 -6.29 9.08 -8.83
C ILE A 511 -7.06 8.31 -9.88
N ILE A 512 -7.11 8.88 -11.08
CA ILE A 512 -8.13 8.54 -12.06
C ILE A 512 -7.45 8.28 -13.40
N TYR A 513 -7.64 7.06 -13.88
CA TYR A 513 -7.06 6.51 -15.08
C TYR A 513 -8.19 6.01 -15.97
N ASP A 514 -8.48 6.71 -17.05
CA ASP A 514 -9.09 6.10 -18.23
C ASP A 514 -7.98 5.58 -19.18
N SER A 515 -8.32 4.78 -20.18
CA SER A 515 -7.42 4.44 -21.30
C SER A 515 -8.05 4.55 -22.69
N GLU A 516 -9.37 4.79 -22.80
CA GLU A 516 -10.07 5.04 -24.08
C GLU A 516 -11.00 6.28 -24.05
N GLY A 517 -11.28 6.88 -22.88
CA GLY A 517 -12.20 8.00 -22.66
C GLY A 517 -11.60 9.23 -21.94
N TYR A 518 -12.38 9.83 -21.02
CA TYR A 518 -11.98 10.96 -20.17
C TYR A 518 -11.84 10.49 -18.71
N ASP A 519 -10.86 11.00 -17.97
CA ASP A 519 -10.76 10.73 -16.53
C ASP A 519 -11.98 11.31 -15.78
N ILE A 520 -12.43 12.52 -16.13
CA ILE A 520 -13.71 13.09 -15.65
C ILE A 520 -14.53 13.72 -16.80
N TYR A 521 -15.80 13.32 -16.92
CA TYR A 521 -16.76 13.85 -17.90
C TYR A 521 -17.98 14.51 -17.23
N ILE A 522 -18.28 15.76 -17.59
CA ILE A 522 -19.40 16.55 -17.05
C ILE A 522 -20.17 17.24 -18.18
N GLU A 523 -21.45 16.87 -18.36
CA GLU A 523 -22.33 17.43 -19.40
C GLU A 523 -23.20 18.60 -18.89
N ASN A 524 -23.74 19.41 -19.82
CA ASN A 524 -24.94 20.25 -19.64
C ASN A 524 -24.80 21.42 -18.64
N GLY A 525 -24.12 22.47 -19.12
CA GLY A 525 -23.51 23.52 -18.29
C GLY A 525 -24.36 24.44 -17.41
N GLU A 526 -25.70 24.43 -17.49
CA GLU A 526 -26.53 25.37 -16.70
C GLU A 526 -26.91 24.85 -15.30
N ILE A 527 -26.76 23.55 -15.02
CA ILE A 527 -27.28 22.91 -13.80
C ILE A 527 -26.23 22.21 -12.93
N ILE A 528 -25.04 21.90 -13.47
CA ILE A 528 -23.90 21.35 -12.74
C ILE A 528 -22.92 22.49 -12.41
N THR A 529 -22.87 22.91 -11.14
CA THR A 529 -22.14 24.13 -10.74
C THR A 529 -21.64 24.08 -9.29
N ASN A 530 -20.61 24.86 -8.96
CA ASN A 530 -20.04 24.96 -7.60
C ASN A 530 -19.46 23.64 -7.07
N ASN A 531 -19.18 22.66 -7.94
CA ASN A 531 -18.43 21.46 -7.56
C ASN A 531 -16.94 21.80 -7.55
N THR A 532 -16.16 21.12 -6.70
CA THR A 532 -14.74 21.43 -6.47
C THR A 532 -13.88 20.19 -6.69
N PHE A 533 -12.84 20.33 -7.51
CA PHE A 533 -11.92 19.26 -7.91
C PHE A 533 -10.48 19.72 -7.62
N TYR A 534 -9.76 19.11 -6.68
CA TYR A 534 -8.36 19.48 -6.38
C TYR A 534 -7.49 18.33 -5.87
N LYS A 535 -6.17 18.43 -6.09
CA LYS A 535 -5.13 17.41 -5.92
C LYS A 535 -5.38 16.07 -6.63
N ASN A 536 -6.30 16.00 -7.59
CA ASN A 536 -6.50 14.74 -8.31
C ASN A 536 -5.34 14.50 -9.29
N ASN A 537 -5.04 13.24 -9.57
CA ASN A 537 -3.98 12.83 -10.51
C ASN A 537 -4.62 12.51 -11.88
N PHE A 538 -4.27 13.30 -12.90
CA PHE A 538 -4.65 13.13 -14.31
C PHE A 538 -3.40 13.04 -15.20
N LEU A 539 -2.44 12.19 -14.82
CA LEU A 539 -1.14 12.06 -15.49
C LEU A 539 -1.12 11.00 -16.61
N THR A 540 -2.28 10.55 -17.11
CA THR A 540 -2.36 9.34 -17.93
C THR A 540 -3.02 9.51 -19.30
N ASN A 541 -3.82 10.56 -19.54
CA ASN A 541 -4.46 10.82 -20.82
C ASN A 541 -4.08 12.16 -21.45
N TYR A 542 -4.33 12.28 -22.77
CA TYR A 542 -4.16 13.57 -23.47
C TYR A 542 -5.40 14.46 -23.31
N ASP A 543 -6.59 13.85 -23.36
CA ASP A 543 -7.88 14.49 -23.18
C ASP A 543 -8.43 14.15 -21.77
N ASN A 544 -7.73 14.56 -20.71
CA ASN A 544 -8.02 14.14 -19.32
C ASN A 544 -9.43 14.48 -18.82
N VAL A 545 -9.94 15.69 -19.09
CA VAL A 545 -11.18 16.19 -18.47
C VAL A 545 -12.03 17.01 -19.45
N PHE A 546 -13.34 16.76 -19.39
CA PHE A 546 -14.36 17.53 -20.10
C PHE A 546 -15.38 18.11 -19.12
N ASP A 547 -15.50 19.44 -19.07
CA ASP A 547 -16.44 20.13 -18.19
C ASP A 547 -17.20 21.26 -18.90
N GLN A 548 -18.50 21.05 -19.14
CA GLN A 548 -19.40 22.10 -19.63
C GLN A 548 -19.99 22.99 -18.52
N GLY A 549 -19.85 22.59 -17.25
CA GLY A 549 -20.44 23.22 -16.07
C GLY A 549 -19.81 24.55 -15.67
N ASN A 550 -20.13 24.99 -14.45
CA ASN A 550 -19.48 26.13 -13.80
C ASN A 550 -18.89 25.66 -12.46
N ASN A 551 -17.77 24.97 -12.55
CA ASN A 551 -17.10 24.27 -11.44
C ASN A 551 -15.71 24.86 -11.16
N THR A 552 -15.15 24.55 -9.99
CA THR A 552 -13.83 25.05 -9.56
C THR A 552 -12.82 23.91 -9.58
N TRP A 553 -11.82 24.00 -10.45
CA TRP A 553 -10.79 22.97 -10.62
C TRP A 553 -9.57 23.20 -9.72
N TYR A 554 -9.79 23.79 -8.54
CA TYR A 554 -8.79 24.04 -7.52
C TYR A 554 -9.45 24.35 -6.17
N ASN A 555 -8.68 24.26 -5.08
CA ASN A 555 -9.05 24.81 -3.78
C ASN A 555 -8.57 26.26 -3.67
N MET A 556 -9.51 27.21 -3.55
CA MET A 556 -9.23 28.65 -3.51
C MET A 556 -8.55 29.12 -2.23
N ASP A 557 -8.77 28.45 -1.09
CA ASP A 557 -8.16 28.80 0.21
C ASP A 557 -6.74 28.22 0.34
N LEU A 558 -6.49 27.05 -0.26
CA LEU A 558 -5.17 26.39 -0.27
C LEU A 558 -4.28 26.80 -1.45
N GLN A 559 -4.85 27.42 -2.48
CA GLN A 559 -4.19 27.72 -3.77
C GLN A 559 -3.56 26.46 -4.39
N ARG A 560 -4.33 25.38 -4.52
CA ARG A 560 -3.89 24.11 -5.10
C ARG A 560 -4.92 23.52 -6.05
N GLY A 561 -4.48 23.24 -7.27
CA GLY A 561 -5.20 22.56 -8.35
C GLY A 561 -4.95 21.06 -8.37
N ASN A 562 -4.88 20.47 -9.56
CA ASN A 562 -4.70 19.04 -9.84
C ASN A 562 -3.40 18.80 -10.64
N TYR A 563 -2.95 17.56 -10.75
CA TYR A 563 -1.84 17.18 -11.65
C TYR A 563 -2.39 16.83 -13.04
N TRP A 564 -1.68 17.21 -14.11
CA TRP A 564 -2.19 17.11 -15.50
C TRP A 564 -1.10 16.66 -16.48
N LEU A 565 -1.36 15.62 -17.29
CA LEU A 565 -0.32 15.03 -18.16
C LEU A 565 0.31 16.03 -19.13
N CYS A 566 -0.47 16.79 -19.91
CA CYS A 566 0.08 17.68 -20.96
C CYS A 566 0.81 18.93 -20.43
N TYR A 567 1.15 18.95 -19.13
CA TYR A 567 2.05 19.90 -18.49
C TYR A 567 3.28 19.21 -17.86
N ASP A 568 3.67 18.04 -18.37
CA ASP A 568 4.97 17.41 -18.14
C ASP A 568 6.10 18.03 -19.01
N GLU A 569 5.75 18.42 -20.23
CA GLU A 569 6.65 18.92 -21.27
C GLU A 569 6.91 20.44 -21.13
N PRO A 570 8.17 20.89 -20.95
CA PRO A 570 8.52 22.33 -20.95
C PRO A 570 8.19 23.06 -22.26
N SER A 571 7.82 22.34 -23.32
CA SER A 571 7.38 22.91 -24.60
C SER A 571 5.94 23.47 -24.57
N GLU A 572 5.08 22.97 -23.68
CA GLU A 572 3.67 23.42 -23.52
C GLU A 572 3.53 24.66 -22.61
N GLY A 573 4.59 25.03 -21.89
CA GLY A 573 4.60 26.18 -20.96
C GLY A 573 4.43 25.81 -19.49
N ALA A 574 4.61 24.53 -19.14
CA ALA A 574 4.66 24.05 -17.76
C ALA A 574 5.95 24.49 -17.04
N TYR A 575 5.89 25.65 -16.39
CA TYR A 575 6.98 26.16 -15.58
C TYR A 575 6.46 26.60 -14.21
N ASP A 576 6.98 25.97 -13.17
CA ASP A 576 6.97 26.47 -11.79
C ASP A 576 8.25 27.32 -11.60
N ASN A 577 8.16 28.63 -11.87
CA ASN A 577 9.34 29.51 -11.95
C ASN A 577 9.86 29.97 -10.58
N ASP A 578 9.06 29.86 -9.50
CA ASP A 578 9.51 30.13 -8.13
C ASP A 578 9.69 28.86 -7.28
N SER A 579 9.43 27.68 -7.85
CA SER A 579 9.63 26.35 -7.27
C SER A 579 8.76 26.09 -6.04
N ASN A 580 7.49 26.47 -6.13
CA ASN A 580 6.52 26.37 -5.03
C ASN A 580 5.64 25.10 -5.07
N GLY A 581 5.69 24.31 -6.15
CA GLY A 581 4.85 23.14 -6.41
C GLY A 581 3.62 23.41 -7.30
N ILE A 582 3.51 24.61 -7.89
CA ILE A 582 2.39 25.04 -8.72
C ILE A 582 2.94 25.62 -10.04
N ILE A 583 2.32 25.28 -11.15
CA ILE A 583 2.64 25.77 -12.49
C ILE A 583 2.10 27.20 -12.66
N ASP A 584 2.94 28.15 -13.08
CA ASP A 584 2.59 29.58 -13.27
C ASP A 584 1.51 29.85 -14.35
N LYS A 585 1.17 28.82 -15.14
CA LYS A 585 0.23 28.87 -16.27
C LYS A 585 -1.01 28.04 -15.93
N PRO A 586 -2.19 28.66 -15.78
CA PRO A 586 -3.46 27.95 -15.60
C PRO A 586 -3.74 26.92 -16.70
N TYR A 587 -4.43 25.84 -16.33
CA TYR A 587 -4.87 24.80 -17.25
C TYR A 587 -6.30 25.09 -17.73
N ASP A 588 -6.49 25.33 -19.03
CA ASP A 588 -7.82 25.50 -19.65
C ASP A 588 -8.55 24.15 -19.74
N ILE A 589 -9.73 24.00 -19.10
CA ILE A 589 -10.51 22.76 -19.13
C ILE A 589 -11.32 22.65 -20.43
N ILE A 590 -11.34 21.48 -21.06
CA ILE A 590 -12.02 21.24 -22.33
C ILE A 590 -13.55 21.25 -22.13
N GLY A 591 -14.29 21.78 -23.10
CA GLY A 591 -15.77 21.75 -23.14
C GLY A 591 -16.46 23.03 -22.66
N GLY A 592 -15.84 23.79 -21.76
CA GLY A 592 -16.46 24.95 -21.10
C GLY A 592 -15.63 26.23 -21.15
N SER A 593 -15.64 26.96 -20.03
CA SER A 593 -14.77 28.13 -19.77
C SER A 593 -14.15 28.07 -18.37
N ASN A 594 -13.98 26.86 -17.84
CA ASN A 594 -13.40 26.62 -16.53
C ASN A 594 -11.89 26.41 -16.68
N GLN A 595 -11.13 26.74 -15.65
CA GLN A 595 -9.68 26.59 -15.63
C GLN A 595 -9.24 26.16 -14.23
N ASP A 596 -8.17 25.37 -14.17
CA ASP A 596 -7.39 25.19 -12.96
C ASP A 596 -6.43 26.39 -12.84
N ASP A 597 -6.69 27.30 -11.90
CA ASP A 597 -5.86 28.49 -11.65
C ASP A 597 -4.54 28.14 -10.92
N TYR A 598 -4.38 26.93 -10.39
CA TYR A 598 -3.21 26.52 -9.61
C TYR A 598 -2.75 25.07 -9.93
N PRO A 599 -2.50 24.71 -11.21
CA PRO A 599 -2.17 23.33 -11.58
C PRO A 599 -0.90 22.86 -10.84
N LEU A 600 -0.92 21.66 -10.26
CA LEU A 600 0.18 21.16 -9.46
C LEU A 600 1.33 20.70 -10.35
N ALA A 601 2.54 21.12 -10.01
CA ALA A 601 3.76 20.66 -10.68
C ALA A 601 4.16 19.28 -10.17
N LEU A 602 4.64 18.41 -11.07
CA LEU A 602 5.29 17.16 -10.67
C LEU A 602 6.51 17.41 -9.75
N PRO A 603 6.76 16.56 -8.76
CA PRO A 603 7.99 16.60 -7.98
C PRO A 603 9.24 16.56 -8.88
N ASN A 604 10.13 17.54 -8.73
CA ASN A 604 11.35 17.64 -9.55
C ASN A 604 12.40 16.52 -9.27
N ASN A 605 12.13 15.64 -8.31
CA ASN A 605 12.89 14.42 -8.02
C ASN A 605 11.89 13.30 -7.67
N LEU A 606 11.15 12.78 -8.64
CA LEU A 606 10.41 11.53 -8.45
C LEU A 606 11.40 10.38 -8.21
N SER A 607 11.21 9.62 -7.14
CA SER A 607 11.93 8.38 -6.86
C SER A 607 11.28 7.24 -7.64
N ILE A 608 12.07 6.23 -8.03
CA ILE A 608 11.45 4.96 -8.41
C ILE A 608 10.86 4.29 -7.15
N PRO A 609 9.73 3.57 -7.24
CA PRO A 609 9.29 2.72 -6.15
C PRO A 609 10.35 1.64 -5.87
N VAL A 610 10.26 0.99 -4.72
CA VAL A 610 11.20 -0.07 -4.31
C VAL A 610 10.44 -1.39 -4.23
N ALA A 611 10.76 -2.31 -5.14
CA ALA A 611 10.26 -3.67 -5.08
C ALA A 611 10.94 -4.42 -3.92
N VAL A 612 10.17 -5.11 -3.08
CA VAL A 612 10.72 -5.98 -2.03
C VAL A 612 9.87 -7.24 -1.89
N ILE A 613 10.39 -8.37 -2.38
CA ILE A 613 9.85 -9.69 -2.08
C ILE A 613 10.30 -10.07 -0.66
N LYS A 614 9.33 -10.33 0.22
CA LYS A 614 9.56 -10.56 1.67
C LYS A 614 10.58 -11.66 1.96
N ASN A 615 10.61 -12.73 1.15
CA ASN A 615 11.59 -13.81 1.22
C ASN A 615 12.42 -13.89 -0.07
N SER A 616 13.74 -13.75 0.02
CA SER A 616 14.62 -13.87 -1.16
C SER A 616 14.69 -15.29 -1.76
N HIS A 617 14.29 -16.31 -1.00
CA HIS A 617 14.25 -17.71 -1.42
C HIS A 617 12.99 -18.38 -0.87
N TYR A 618 12.41 -19.27 -1.66
CA TYR A 618 11.28 -20.12 -1.30
C TYR A 618 11.65 -21.59 -1.57
N TYR A 619 11.16 -22.49 -0.73
CA TYR A 619 11.36 -23.94 -0.84
C TYR A 619 10.01 -24.63 -0.70
N ALA A 620 9.77 -25.62 -1.56
CA ALA A 620 8.54 -26.41 -1.58
C ALA A 620 8.76 -27.75 -2.32
N TYR A 621 7.79 -28.64 -2.28
CA TYR A 621 7.66 -29.82 -3.13
C TYR A 621 6.73 -29.56 -4.33
N THR A 622 6.65 -30.50 -5.27
CA THR A 622 5.78 -30.34 -6.46
C THR A 622 4.31 -30.27 -6.08
N ASN A 623 3.61 -29.26 -6.61
CA ASN A 623 2.22 -28.89 -6.31
C ASN A 623 1.94 -28.38 -4.89
N GLU A 624 2.95 -28.09 -4.06
CA GLU A 624 2.71 -27.31 -2.84
C GLU A 624 2.46 -25.83 -3.16
N THR A 625 1.48 -25.22 -2.49
CA THR A 625 1.13 -23.81 -2.64
C THR A 625 2.12 -22.89 -1.94
N ILE A 626 2.87 -22.08 -2.71
CA ILE A 626 3.76 -21.07 -2.15
C ILE A 626 3.03 -19.74 -2.03
N ASN A 627 3.06 -19.14 -0.84
CA ASN A 627 2.55 -17.79 -0.57
C ASN A 627 3.67 -16.75 -0.84
N PHE A 628 3.47 -15.89 -1.83
CA PHE A 628 4.36 -14.77 -2.14
C PHE A 628 3.80 -13.48 -1.54
N ASP A 629 4.69 -12.60 -1.06
CA ASP A 629 4.32 -11.43 -0.28
C ASP A 629 5.26 -10.26 -0.61
N ALA A 630 4.66 -9.17 -1.11
CA ALA A 630 5.32 -7.93 -1.49
C ALA A 630 5.07 -6.78 -0.49
N SER A 631 4.52 -7.06 0.70
CA SER A 631 4.09 -6.04 1.67
C SER A 631 5.20 -5.14 2.21
N ASN A 632 6.47 -5.49 1.97
CA ASN A 632 7.64 -4.66 2.29
C ASN A 632 8.01 -3.67 1.16
N SER A 633 7.37 -3.76 0.00
CA SER A 633 7.58 -2.83 -1.12
C SER A 633 6.97 -1.47 -0.77
N TYR A 634 7.63 -0.39 -1.14
CA TYR A 634 7.19 0.97 -0.81
C TYR A 634 7.59 1.97 -1.89
N ASP A 635 6.96 3.14 -1.83
CA ASP A 635 7.38 4.36 -2.52
C ASP A 635 7.67 5.42 -1.44
N SER A 636 8.57 6.35 -1.71
CA SER A 636 8.96 7.45 -0.82
C SER A 636 8.24 8.77 -1.09
N ASP A 637 7.61 8.93 -2.26
CA ASP A 637 6.98 10.18 -2.71
C ASP A 637 5.64 9.99 -3.46
N GLY A 638 5.28 8.75 -3.79
CA GLY A 638 3.95 8.30 -4.21
C GLY A 638 3.48 7.04 -3.47
N PHE A 639 2.85 6.11 -4.18
CA PHE A 639 2.51 4.76 -3.72
C PHE A 639 2.54 3.75 -4.87
N ILE A 640 2.64 2.47 -4.53
CA ILE A 640 2.70 1.38 -5.52
C ILE A 640 1.29 1.07 -6.05
N LEU A 641 1.13 1.37 -7.34
CA LEU A 641 -0.04 1.17 -8.20
C LEU A 641 -0.22 -0.30 -8.62
N TYR A 642 0.84 -0.98 -9.05
CA TYR A 642 0.76 -2.39 -9.46
C TYR A 642 1.82 -3.25 -8.77
N TYR A 643 1.42 -4.48 -8.43
CA TYR A 643 2.29 -5.57 -8.00
C TYR A 643 2.13 -6.71 -9.02
N ILE A 644 3.11 -6.92 -9.88
CA ILE A 644 3.06 -7.87 -11.00
C ILE A 644 4.08 -8.97 -10.78
N TRP A 645 3.64 -10.22 -10.71
CA TRP A 645 4.50 -11.39 -10.51
C TRP A 645 4.69 -12.18 -11.81
N ASP A 646 5.93 -12.56 -12.12
CA ASP A 646 6.28 -13.61 -13.08
C ASP A 646 6.97 -14.74 -12.29
N PHE A 647 6.37 -15.94 -12.28
CA PHE A 647 6.89 -17.06 -11.51
C PHE A 647 8.02 -17.83 -12.22
N GLY A 648 8.40 -17.45 -13.44
CA GLY A 648 9.52 -18.02 -14.18
C GLY A 648 9.24 -19.39 -14.83
N ASP A 649 8.03 -19.93 -14.67
CA ASP A 649 7.52 -21.10 -15.39
C ASP A 649 6.65 -20.74 -16.61
N GLY A 650 6.25 -19.47 -16.72
CA GLY A 650 5.36 -18.93 -17.76
C GLY A 650 3.97 -18.53 -17.26
N ILE A 651 3.72 -18.62 -15.95
CA ILE A 651 2.52 -18.10 -15.29
C ILE A 651 2.86 -16.77 -14.58
N SER A 652 1.89 -15.87 -14.54
CA SER A 652 1.98 -14.53 -13.95
C SER A 652 0.70 -14.18 -13.20
N ASP A 653 0.81 -13.41 -12.12
CA ASP A 653 -0.32 -13.03 -11.26
C ASP A 653 -0.17 -11.59 -10.74
N PHE A 654 -1.23 -11.02 -10.19
CA PHE A 654 -1.30 -9.63 -9.74
C PHE A 654 -1.76 -9.54 -8.28
N GLY A 655 -1.11 -8.67 -7.50
CA GLY A 655 -1.52 -8.38 -6.12
C GLY A 655 -0.37 -8.32 -5.11
N LYS A 656 -0.63 -7.67 -3.98
CA LYS A 656 0.36 -7.45 -2.91
C LYS A 656 0.76 -8.74 -2.18
N LYS A 657 -0.12 -9.74 -2.18
CA LYS A 657 0.12 -11.12 -1.74
C LYS A 657 -0.52 -12.06 -2.76
N VAL A 658 0.18 -13.08 -3.23
CA VAL A 658 -0.32 -14.04 -4.25
C VAL A 658 0.06 -15.48 -3.91
N LYS A 659 -0.58 -16.45 -4.55
CA LYS A 659 -0.34 -17.89 -4.34
C LYS A 659 0.00 -18.57 -5.67
N HIS A 660 1.03 -19.41 -5.69
CA HIS A 660 1.41 -20.15 -6.90
C HIS A 660 1.94 -21.55 -6.60
N GLU A 661 1.74 -22.47 -7.55
CA GLU A 661 2.03 -23.89 -7.45
C GLU A 661 2.87 -24.39 -8.63
N TYR A 662 3.98 -25.06 -8.33
CA TYR A 662 4.89 -25.57 -9.35
C TYR A 662 4.67 -27.06 -9.62
N SER A 663 4.03 -27.35 -10.75
CA SER A 663 3.76 -28.72 -11.21
C SER A 663 4.99 -29.55 -11.63
N GLN A 664 6.20 -28.99 -11.54
CA GLN A 664 7.46 -29.67 -11.88
C GLN A 664 8.59 -29.27 -10.92
N ALA A 665 9.38 -30.26 -10.50
CA ALA A 665 10.56 -30.02 -9.67
C ALA A 665 11.65 -29.28 -10.46
N GLY A 666 12.25 -28.26 -9.86
CA GLY A 666 13.13 -27.33 -10.55
C GLY A 666 13.61 -26.17 -9.69
N THR A 667 14.19 -25.16 -10.35
CA THR A 667 14.58 -23.90 -9.72
C THR A 667 14.11 -22.77 -10.64
N TYR A 668 13.24 -21.92 -10.12
CA TYR A 668 12.56 -20.86 -10.84
C TYR A 668 12.99 -19.50 -10.28
N THR A 669 13.11 -18.51 -11.17
CA THR A 669 13.35 -17.11 -10.78
C THR A 669 12.02 -16.40 -10.77
N VAL A 670 11.53 -16.09 -9.58
CA VAL A 670 10.31 -15.29 -9.39
C VAL A 670 10.69 -13.83 -9.46
N THR A 671 9.99 -13.07 -10.29
CA THR A 671 10.22 -11.63 -10.47
C THR A 671 8.98 -10.87 -10.03
N LEU A 672 9.13 -9.99 -9.04
CA LEU A 672 8.16 -8.95 -8.73
C LEU A 672 8.54 -7.71 -9.53
N THR A 673 7.58 -7.14 -10.27
CA THR A 673 7.65 -5.78 -10.79
C THR A 673 6.66 -4.92 -10.02
N VAL A 674 7.11 -3.80 -9.48
CA VAL A 674 6.24 -2.76 -8.94
C VAL A 674 6.18 -1.57 -9.89
N GLU A 675 5.02 -0.94 -9.99
CA GLU A 675 4.79 0.34 -10.69
C GLU A 675 4.16 1.32 -9.71
N ASP A 676 4.51 2.61 -9.77
CA ASP A 676 3.94 3.67 -8.92
C ASP A 676 2.84 4.50 -9.64
N ASP A 677 2.24 5.45 -8.93
CA ASP A 677 1.26 6.40 -9.48
C ASP A 677 1.86 7.47 -10.42
N TYR A 678 3.19 7.46 -10.60
CA TYR A 678 3.95 8.26 -11.56
C TYR A 678 4.51 7.46 -12.75
N LYS A 679 4.11 6.19 -12.89
CA LYS A 679 4.52 5.24 -13.95
C LYS A 679 6.01 4.84 -13.97
N LEU A 680 6.74 5.13 -12.90
CA LEU A 680 8.07 4.57 -12.65
C LEU A 680 7.94 3.12 -12.15
N LYS A 681 9.00 2.33 -12.34
CA LYS A 681 9.01 0.90 -11.99
C LYS A 681 10.33 0.46 -11.40
N ASP A 682 10.25 -0.55 -10.54
CA ASP A 682 11.39 -1.31 -10.03
C ASP A 682 11.07 -2.81 -9.99
N THR A 683 12.11 -3.64 -9.87
CA THR A 683 11.99 -5.10 -9.92
C THR A 683 12.89 -5.79 -8.91
N ASP A 684 12.31 -6.68 -8.11
CA ASP A 684 13.04 -7.58 -7.22
C ASP A 684 12.86 -9.04 -7.66
N THR A 685 13.81 -9.91 -7.29
CA THR A 685 13.84 -11.30 -7.75
C THR A 685 14.16 -12.27 -6.61
N ALA A 686 13.28 -13.25 -6.43
CA ALA A 686 13.44 -14.36 -5.50
C ALA A 686 13.70 -15.68 -6.26
N THR A 687 14.20 -16.70 -5.55
CA THR A 687 14.42 -18.04 -6.10
C THR A 687 13.48 -19.06 -5.46
N ALA A 688 12.57 -19.66 -6.24
CA ALA A 688 11.76 -20.78 -5.80
C ALA A 688 12.44 -22.11 -6.16
N THR A 689 12.68 -22.97 -5.17
CA THR A 689 13.31 -24.29 -5.35
C THR A 689 12.32 -25.39 -5.02
N ILE A 690 11.98 -26.19 -6.03
CA ILE A 690 10.88 -27.16 -5.99
C ILE A 690 11.45 -28.57 -6.04
N ALA A 691 11.20 -29.34 -4.99
CA ALA A 691 11.73 -30.69 -4.77
C ALA A 691 10.67 -31.78 -5.04
N ILE A 692 11.00 -33.03 -4.71
CA ILE A 692 10.08 -34.18 -4.68
C ILE A 692 10.23 -34.81 -3.29
N GLU A 693 9.13 -35.27 -2.71
CA GLU A 693 8.99 -35.69 -1.31
C GLU A 693 9.36 -37.17 -1.05
N GLU A 694 9.78 -37.51 0.19
CA GLU A 694 10.18 -38.87 0.66
C GLU A 694 9.85 -39.06 2.19
N GLU A 695 9.23 -40.17 2.65
CA GLU A 695 8.59 -40.39 4.01
C GLU A 695 9.36 -41.32 5.03
N GLU A 696 9.40 -41.04 6.38
CA GLU A 696 9.84 -41.92 7.56
C GLU A 696 9.24 -41.47 9.00
N SER A 697 9.26 -42.24 10.16
CA SER A 697 8.40 -42.03 11.44
C SER A 697 8.78 -42.66 12.91
N GLU A 698 8.11 -42.30 14.11
CA GLU A 698 7.82 -43.00 15.51
C GLU A 698 8.39 -42.56 17.02
N ASP A 699 7.65 -42.57 18.23
CA ASP A 699 7.96 -42.86 19.81
C ASP A 699 6.91 -42.51 21.08
N ASP A 700 7.18 -42.59 22.47
CA ASP A 700 6.20 -42.59 23.74
C ASP A 700 6.59 -42.16 25.32
N GLU A 701 5.73 -41.61 26.31
CA GLU A 701 5.93 -41.10 27.82
C GLU A 701 4.78 -41.38 29.02
N THR A 702 4.29 -40.84 30.25
CA THR A 702 4.24 -39.67 31.32
C THR A 702 3.70 -39.89 32.91
N ASN A 703 2.93 -39.02 33.72
CA ASN A 703 2.93 -38.64 35.27
C ASN A 703 1.61 -38.70 36.31
N GLU A 704 1.09 -38.04 37.48
CA GLU A 704 1.08 -36.74 38.44
C GLU A 704 0.34 -36.72 39.97
N THR A 705 -0.06 -35.58 40.76
CA THR A 705 -1.06 -35.20 42.01
C THR A 705 -0.66 -34.30 43.36
N LEU A 706 -1.30 -33.40 44.30
CA LEU A 706 -2.61 -32.61 44.82
C LEU A 706 -2.57 -31.41 46.01
N GLU A 707 -3.61 -30.46 46.30
CA GLU A 707 -4.22 -29.66 47.57
C GLU A 707 -4.36 -28.00 47.94
N GLU A 708 -5.56 -27.25 48.14
CA GLU A 708 -6.10 -25.83 48.76
C GLU A 708 -6.88 -24.47 48.05
N ASN A 709 -6.97 -23.10 48.47
CA ASN A 709 -7.79 -21.87 47.80
C ASN A 709 -7.85 -20.25 48.25
N GLU A 710 -8.16 -19.18 47.36
CA GLU A 710 -8.67 -17.65 47.27
C GLU A 710 -7.98 -16.20 47.59
N LEU A 711 -8.15 -15.11 46.73
CA LEU A 711 -7.54 -13.68 46.70
C LEU A 711 -8.44 -12.45 46.21
N PRO A 712 -8.07 -11.13 46.40
CA PRO A 712 -8.72 -9.97 45.74
C PRO A 712 -8.36 -9.81 44.24
N VAL A 713 -9.18 -9.12 43.43
CA VAL A 713 -8.99 -8.97 41.97
C VAL A 713 -8.44 -7.59 41.62
N VAL A 714 -7.19 -7.54 41.16
CA VAL A 714 -6.55 -6.29 40.70
C VAL A 714 -6.79 -6.09 39.20
N ASN A 715 -7.17 -4.88 38.82
CA ASN A 715 -7.09 -4.37 37.46
C ASN A 715 -6.17 -3.14 37.46
N ALA A 716 -5.10 -3.18 36.66
CA ALA A 716 -4.13 -2.09 36.47
C ALA A 716 -4.38 -1.25 35.21
N GLY A 717 -5.41 -1.58 34.43
CA GLY A 717 -5.64 -1.01 33.11
C GLY A 717 -4.57 -1.40 32.10
N GLY A 718 -4.52 -0.64 31.00
CA GLY A 718 -3.58 -0.88 29.89
C GLY A 718 -3.97 -2.06 28.98
N PRO A 719 -3.04 -2.56 28.16
CA PRO A 719 -1.66 -2.09 28.02
C PRO A 719 -1.57 -0.62 27.60
N TYR A 720 -0.50 0.04 28.04
CA TYR A 720 -0.26 1.45 27.82
C TYR A 720 0.78 1.65 26.70
N TYR A 721 0.47 2.51 25.74
CA TYR A 721 1.34 2.81 24.60
C TYR A 721 1.57 4.32 24.53
N GLU A 722 2.83 4.75 24.50
CA GLU A 722 3.20 6.17 24.51
C GLU A 722 4.66 6.38 24.06
N ILE A 723 5.06 7.62 23.76
CA ILE A 723 6.47 7.97 23.51
C ILE A 723 7.20 8.41 24.79
N GLU A 724 8.52 8.24 24.83
CA GLU A 724 9.29 8.62 26.02
C GLU A 724 9.21 10.11 26.37
N GLY A 725 9.00 10.41 27.66
CA GLY A 725 8.87 11.76 28.20
C GLY A 725 7.44 12.31 28.30
N VAL A 726 6.42 11.56 27.89
CA VAL A 726 4.99 11.94 28.05
C VAL A 726 4.41 11.38 29.36
N GLU A 727 3.34 12.00 29.88
CA GLU A 727 2.66 11.63 31.12
C GLU A 727 1.48 10.68 30.84
N ILE A 728 1.61 9.42 31.28
CA ILE A 728 0.58 8.39 31.17
C ILE A 728 -0.31 8.44 32.43
N PHE A 729 -1.62 8.28 32.22
CA PHE A 729 -2.63 8.20 33.27
C PHE A 729 -2.97 6.73 33.52
N PHE A 730 -2.66 6.26 34.74
CA PHE A 730 -2.92 4.89 35.16
C PHE A 730 -4.20 4.82 35.97
N ASP A 731 -4.99 3.76 35.78
CA ASP A 731 -6.29 3.61 36.45
C ASP A 731 -6.43 2.22 37.09
N GLY A 732 -6.51 2.22 38.42
CA GLY A 732 -6.72 1.04 39.24
C GLY A 732 -8.10 1.00 39.88
N SER A 733 -9.05 1.81 39.39
CA SER A 733 -10.36 1.97 40.02
C SER A 733 -11.31 0.78 39.81
N ASP A 734 -11.08 -0.02 38.76
CA ASP A 734 -11.76 -1.30 38.51
C ASP A 734 -11.22 -2.47 39.37
N SER A 735 -10.22 -2.24 40.24
CA SER A 735 -9.79 -3.25 41.21
C SER A 735 -10.84 -3.45 42.31
N TYR A 736 -11.20 -4.70 42.58
CA TYR A 736 -12.20 -5.09 43.60
C TYR A 736 -11.75 -6.33 44.37
N ASP A 737 -12.56 -6.81 45.31
CA ASP A 737 -12.28 -7.99 46.13
C ASP A 737 -13.53 -8.91 46.11
N PRO A 738 -13.41 -10.19 45.73
CA PRO A 738 -14.53 -11.14 45.70
C PRO A 738 -15.18 -11.43 47.06
N ASP A 739 -14.42 -11.33 48.15
CA ASP A 739 -14.82 -11.76 49.50
C ASP A 739 -14.93 -10.58 50.50
N GLY A 740 -14.32 -9.42 50.19
CA GLY A 740 -14.32 -8.20 51.00
C GLY A 740 -14.42 -6.87 50.24
N SER A 741 -13.36 -6.03 50.35
CA SER A 741 -13.24 -4.70 49.73
C SER A 741 -11.81 -4.13 49.81
N ILE A 742 -11.43 -3.29 48.85
CA ILE A 742 -10.09 -2.68 48.78
C ILE A 742 -9.80 -1.69 49.91
N GLU A 743 -8.67 -1.83 50.59
CA GLU A 743 -8.13 -0.86 51.56
C GLU A 743 -7.05 0.06 50.96
N SER A 744 -6.19 -0.42 50.04
CA SER A 744 -5.14 0.43 49.43
C SER A 744 -4.58 -0.06 48.08
N TRP A 745 -4.05 0.89 47.31
CA TRP A 745 -3.35 0.71 46.02
C TRP A 745 -1.87 1.05 46.16
N PHE A 746 -1.01 0.33 45.45
CA PHE A 746 0.44 0.55 45.40
C PHE A 746 0.98 0.20 44.01
N TRP A 747 1.37 1.21 43.24
CA TRP A 747 1.93 1.05 41.90
C TRP A 747 3.46 1.04 41.94
N THR A 748 4.11 0.22 41.11
CA THR A 748 5.51 0.39 40.69
C THR A 748 5.60 0.34 39.17
N PHE A 749 6.24 1.34 38.57
CA PHE A 749 6.19 1.58 37.13
C PHE A 749 7.35 0.92 36.35
N GLY A 750 7.99 -0.13 36.89
CA GLY A 750 9.11 -0.84 36.23
C GLY A 750 10.44 -0.08 36.21
N ASP A 751 10.44 1.25 36.09
CA ASP A 751 11.64 2.11 36.12
C ASP A 751 12.17 2.42 37.54
N GLY A 752 11.46 1.95 38.57
CA GLY A 752 11.73 2.19 39.98
C GLY A 752 10.93 3.34 40.63
N ALA A 753 10.13 4.08 39.85
CA ALA A 753 9.10 4.98 40.38
C ALA A 753 7.90 4.20 40.95
N ARG A 754 7.13 4.85 41.83
CA ARG A 754 6.01 4.23 42.54
C ARG A 754 4.97 5.23 43.03
N SER A 755 3.73 4.78 43.22
CA SER A 755 2.62 5.60 43.75
C SER A 755 1.72 4.83 44.71
N GLU A 756 0.98 5.55 45.55
CA GLU A 756 0.01 5.01 46.54
C GLU A 756 -1.41 5.56 46.28
N LEU A 757 -1.67 6.05 45.05
CA LEU A 757 -2.98 6.54 44.59
C LEU A 757 -3.72 5.46 43.79
N GLN A 758 -5.05 5.50 43.82
CA GLN A 758 -5.91 4.66 42.97
C GLN A 758 -5.72 4.96 41.47
N THR A 759 -5.55 6.24 41.12
CA THR A 759 -5.37 6.73 39.74
C THR A 759 -4.17 7.71 39.65
N PRO A 760 -2.93 7.21 39.55
CA PRO A 760 -1.74 8.05 39.47
C PRO A 760 -1.39 8.43 38.01
N THR A 761 -0.48 9.38 37.87
CA THR A 761 0.27 9.60 36.63
C THR A 761 1.73 9.21 36.79
N HIS A 762 2.38 8.83 35.68
CA HIS A 762 3.83 8.64 35.62
C HIS A 762 4.38 8.95 34.22
N THR A 763 5.67 9.28 34.14
CA THR A 763 6.39 9.64 32.90
C THR A 763 7.68 8.86 32.80
N TYR A 764 7.83 8.11 31.72
CA TYR A 764 9.03 7.35 31.41
C TYR A 764 10.13 8.24 30.85
N SER A 765 11.35 8.07 31.36
CA SER A 765 12.50 8.90 30.99
C SER A 765 13.34 8.35 29.82
N LYS A 766 12.94 7.19 29.26
CA LYS A 766 13.55 6.53 28.10
C LYS A 766 12.53 5.62 27.42
N GLU A 767 12.78 5.29 26.15
CA GLU A 767 12.16 4.14 25.50
C GLU A 767 12.43 2.80 26.24
N GLY A 768 11.61 1.80 25.94
CA GLY A 768 11.65 0.44 26.50
C GLY A 768 10.25 -0.10 26.79
N ASN A 769 10.16 -1.42 26.98
CA ASN A 769 8.95 -2.03 27.53
C ASN A 769 9.06 -2.06 29.06
N TYR A 770 8.13 -1.44 29.77
CA TYR A 770 8.15 -1.33 31.23
C TYR A 770 6.98 -2.06 31.87
N THR A 771 7.29 -3.02 32.73
CA THR A 771 6.30 -3.71 33.56
C THR A 771 5.73 -2.77 34.62
N VAL A 772 4.44 -2.43 34.51
CA VAL A 772 3.68 -1.64 35.47
C VAL A 772 2.92 -2.58 36.39
N THR A 773 3.46 -2.75 37.58
CA THR A 773 2.88 -3.52 38.66
C THR A 773 1.87 -2.66 39.41
N LEU A 774 0.61 -3.09 39.52
CA LEU A 774 -0.31 -2.60 40.55
C LEU A 774 -0.49 -3.70 41.59
N LYS A 775 -0.09 -3.40 42.82
CA LYS A 775 -0.45 -4.16 44.02
C LYS A 775 -1.65 -3.53 44.70
N VAL A 776 -2.65 -4.34 45.03
CA VAL A 776 -3.81 -3.90 45.81
C VAL A 776 -3.97 -4.77 47.05
N THR A 777 -4.32 -4.15 48.17
CA THR A 777 -4.55 -4.79 49.47
C THR A 777 -6.00 -4.61 49.89
N ASP A 778 -6.65 -5.69 50.29
CA ASP A 778 -8.02 -5.69 50.80
C ASP A 778 -8.10 -5.47 52.32
N ASN A 779 -9.33 -5.37 52.83
CA ASN A 779 -9.64 -5.20 54.25
C ASN A 779 -9.37 -6.42 55.15
N LEU A 780 -9.01 -7.59 54.60
CA LEU A 780 -8.56 -8.76 55.36
C LEU A 780 -7.02 -8.85 55.41
N GLY A 781 -6.34 -8.08 54.56
CA GLY A 781 -4.88 -8.05 54.44
C GLY A 781 -4.34 -9.11 53.48
N ALA A 782 -5.19 -9.75 52.66
CA ALA A 782 -4.69 -10.39 51.47
C ALA A 782 -4.31 -9.30 50.44
N THR A 783 -3.38 -9.65 49.56
CA THR A 783 -2.80 -8.68 48.63
C THR A 783 -2.57 -9.39 47.30
N ASN A 784 -3.34 -9.04 46.29
CA ASN A 784 -3.05 -9.49 44.93
C ASN A 784 -2.25 -8.40 44.21
N THR A 785 -1.65 -8.76 43.09
CA THR A 785 -0.77 -7.90 42.31
C THR A 785 -0.90 -8.31 40.86
N THR A 786 -1.31 -7.38 40.00
CA THR A 786 -1.38 -7.61 38.55
C THR A 786 -0.35 -6.72 37.86
N GLU A 787 0.09 -7.16 36.70
CA GLU A 787 1.06 -6.44 35.88
C GLU A 787 0.47 -6.17 34.50
N THR A 788 0.72 -4.97 34.02
CA THR A 788 0.37 -4.49 32.69
C THR A 788 1.60 -3.83 32.10
N PHE A 789 1.75 -3.77 30.79
CA PHE A 789 2.94 -3.18 30.18
C PHE A 789 2.71 -1.75 29.71
N ALA A 790 3.70 -0.90 29.95
CA ALA A 790 3.84 0.39 29.29
C ALA A 790 4.93 0.24 28.21
N LEU A 791 4.51 0.05 26.96
CA LEU A 791 5.43 0.05 25.82
C LEU A 791 5.72 1.49 25.43
N ILE A 792 6.96 1.91 25.70
CA ILE A 792 7.44 3.26 25.45
C ILE A 792 8.38 3.22 24.25
N THR A 793 8.00 3.87 23.17
CA THR A 793 8.86 4.01 21.98
C THR A 793 9.77 5.24 22.11
N ALA A 794 10.89 5.24 21.37
CA ALA A 794 11.68 6.45 21.16
C ALA A 794 10.79 7.58 20.64
N LYS A 795 11.16 8.84 20.95
CA LYS A 795 10.63 9.96 20.19
C LYS A 795 10.98 9.76 18.71
N PRO A 796 10.05 10.01 17.77
CA PRO A 796 10.39 10.05 16.35
C PRO A 796 11.51 11.09 16.14
N ASN A 797 12.70 10.63 15.74
CA ASN A 797 13.85 11.51 15.54
C ASN A 797 13.68 12.29 14.23
N ASN A 798 13.25 13.54 14.33
CA ASN A 798 13.12 14.42 13.17
C ASN A 798 14.51 14.89 12.71
N PRO A 799 14.81 14.93 11.39
CA PRO A 799 16.09 15.44 10.94
C PRO A 799 16.23 16.95 11.25
N PRO A 800 17.45 17.45 11.56
CA PRO A 800 17.66 18.85 11.86
C PRO A 800 17.18 19.78 10.74
N GLY A 801 16.71 20.98 11.09
CA GLY A 801 16.32 21.98 10.10
C GLY A 801 17.48 22.39 9.18
N LYS A 802 17.18 22.65 7.91
CA LYS A 802 18.14 23.10 6.88
C LYS A 802 19.03 24.25 7.42
N PRO A 803 20.37 24.12 7.42
CA PRO A 803 21.23 25.04 8.17
C PRO A 803 21.36 26.41 7.48
N ILE A 804 20.93 27.46 8.18
CA ILE A 804 21.04 28.85 7.72
C ILE A 804 22.50 29.31 7.83
N ILE A 805 23.23 29.23 6.72
CA ILE A 805 24.60 29.77 6.58
C ILE A 805 24.61 31.26 6.26
N LYS A 806 25.54 31.98 6.88
CA LYS A 806 25.85 33.41 6.67
C LYS A 806 27.35 33.57 6.44
N GLY A 807 27.74 34.52 5.59
CA GLY A 807 29.14 34.87 5.38
C GLY A 807 29.28 36.03 4.39
N ASN A 808 30.50 36.25 3.90
CA ASN A 808 30.69 37.09 2.72
C ASN A 808 30.47 36.23 1.47
N THR A 809 29.54 36.65 0.60
CA THR A 809 29.33 36.05 -0.72
C THR A 809 30.42 36.42 -1.74
N THR A 810 31.37 37.28 -1.37
CA THR A 810 32.51 37.69 -2.21
C THR A 810 33.82 37.68 -1.43
N GLY A 811 34.93 37.40 -2.10
CA GLY A 811 36.25 37.35 -1.45
C GLY A 811 37.44 37.37 -2.41
N VAL A 812 38.63 37.18 -1.85
CA VAL A 812 39.92 37.25 -2.54
C VAL A 812 40.74 36.00 -2.23
N VAL A 813 41.44 35.45 -3.21
CA VAL A 813 42.29 34.26 -3.03
C VAL A 813 43.31 34.45 -1.91
N ASN A 814 43.57 33.38 -1.15
CA ASN A 814 44.49 33.35 -0.01
C ASN A 814 44.11 34.30 1.15
N ILE A 815 42.92 34.91 1.14
CA ILE A 815 42.34 35.62 2.28
C ILE A 815 41.25 34.73 2.89
N SER A 816 41.31 34.55 4.21
CA SER A 816 40.32 33.74 4.91
C SER A 816 39.00 34.48 5.08
N ILE A 817 37.90 33.80 4.75
CA ILE A 817 36.52 34.27 4.96
C ILE A 817 35.93 33.50 6.14
N ASN A 818 35.28 34.21 7.06
CA ASN A 818 34.52 33.61 8.15
C ASN A 818 33.06 33.40 7.70
N PHE A 819 32.52 32.25 8.07
CA PHE A 819 31.12 31.89 7.92
C PHE A 819 30.56 31.57 9.31
N SER A 820 29.25 31.76 9.47
CA SER A 820 28.50 31.07 10.51
C SER A 820 27.41 30.20 9.88
N ALA A 821 27.07 29.10 10.53
CA ALA A 821 25.89 28.30 10.19
C ALA A 821 25.04 28.09 11.44
N ASN A 822 23.73 27.98 11.25
CA ASN A 822 22.76 27.83 12.31
C ASN A 822 21.60 26.94 11.85
N SER A 823 21.52 25.74 12.40
CA SER A 823 20.38 24.83 12.30
C SER A 823 19.65 24.82 13.64
N SER A 824 18.32 24.75 13.58
CA SER A 824 17.49 24.34 14.70
C SER A 824 17.04 22.91 14.46
N ASP A 825 17.45 22.01 15.32
CA ASP A 825 16.76 20.75 15.53
C ASP A 825 15.43 21.01 16.30
N ILE A 826 14.38 20.25 15.96
CA ILE A 826 13.03 20.43 16.52
C ILE A 826 12.80 19.64 17.82
N ASP A 827 13.42 18.47 17.96
CA ASP A 827 13.40 17.65 19.17
C ASP A 827 14.37 18.23 20.23
N GLY A 828 15.40 18.93 19.75
CA GLY A 828 16.31 19.76 20.54
C GLY A 828 17.76 19.27 20.58
N ASP A 829 18.05 18.23 19.80
CA ASP A 829 19.27 17.43 19.85
C ASP A 829 20.55 18.22 19.53
N LEU A 830 21.70 17.60 19.80
CA LEU A 830 22.98 18.17 19.41
C LEU A 830 23.18 18.04 17.90
N VAL A 831 23.34 19.17 17.22
CA VAL A 831 23.60 19.25 15.78
C VAL A 831 25.10 19.32 15.48
N GLN A 832 25.51 18.66 14.41
CA GLN A 832 26.86 18.70 13.85
C GLN A 832 26.81 19.21 12.41
N TYR A 833 27.56 20.27 12.13
CA TYR A 833 27.61 20.92 10.82
C TYR A 833 28.68 20.30 9.93
N VAL A 834 28.32 19.94 8.70
CA VAL A 834 29.24 19.46 7.66
C VAL A 834 29.29 20.48 6.52
N PHE A 835 30.45 21.07 6.28
CA PHE A 835 30.73 22.01 5.19
C PHE A 835 31.56 21.34 4.10
N ASN A 836 31.04 21.31 2.87
CA ASN A 836 31.80 21.07 1.64
C ASN A 836 32.03 22.42 0.93
N TRP A 837 33.28 22.79 0.71
CA TRP A 837 33.67 24.10 0.13
C TRP A 837 33.69 24.12 -1.40
N SER A 838 33.44 22.98 -2.04
CA SER A 838 33.42 22.79 -3.50
C SER A 838 34.71 23.23 -4.24
N ASP A 839 35.84 23.27 -3.53
CA ASP A 839 37.17 23.60 -4.05
C ASP A 839 38.13 22.40 -4.07
N GLY A 840 37.61 21.20 -3.78
CA GLY A 840 38.39 19.96 -3.68
C GLY A 840 39.14 19.78 -2.37
N THR A 841 38.97 20.66 -1.37
CA THR A 841 39.45 20.41 -0.01
C THR A 841 38.49 19.52 0.79
N ASN A 842 39.03 18.71 1.72
CA ASN A 842 38.21 17.83 2.56
C ASN A 842 37.15 18.60 3.34
N ASN A 843 35.93 18.05 3.41
CA ASN A 843 34.83 18.57 4.21
C ASN A 843 35.26 18.92 5.64
N LYS A 844 34.68 19.98 6.18
CA LYS A 844 34.86 20.38 7.58
C LYS A 844 33.64 20.02 8.38
N VAL A 845 33.87 19.26 9.45
CA VAL A 845 32.86 18.76 10.36
C VAL A 845 33.06 19.45 11.71
N SER A 846 31.98 19.93 12.33
CA SER A 846 32.04 20.50 13.69
C SER A 846 32.15 19.39 14.76
N LEU A 847 32.22 19.78 16.03
CA LEU A 847 31.71 18.89 17.08
C LEU A 847 30.18 19.03 17.14
N PHE A 848 29.52 18.06 17.76
CA PHE A 848 28.13 18.21 18.21
C PHE A 848 28.00 19.43 19.14
N VAL A 849 27.00 20.27 18.87
CA VAL A 849 26.64 21.47 19.64
C VAL A 849 25.12 21.58 19.73
N ASN A 850 24.59 22.16 20.81
CA ASN A 850 23.14 22.25 21.03
C ASN A 850 22.39 22.83 19.81
N SER A 851 21.19 22.32 19.52
CA SER A 851 20.24 22.95 18.59
C SER A 851 20.22 24.48 18.70
N SER A 852 20.14 25.16 17.56
CA SER A 852 20.18 26.62 17.45
C SER A 852 21.48 27.30 17.90
N THR A 853 22.56 26.56 18.21
CA THR A 853 23.90 27.16 18.40
C THR A 853 24.45 27.63 17.06
N GLU A 854 24.86 28.89 16.97
CA GLU A 854 25.54 29.42 15.78
C GLU A 854 27.01 28.96 15.75
N PHE A 855 27.32 28.04 14.84
CA PHE A 855 28.68 27.51 14.65
C PHE A 855 29.49 28.42 13.72
N TYR A 856 30.68 28.82 14.17
CA TYR A 856 31.58 29.71 13.43
C TYR A 856 32.77 28.94 12.86
N ILE A 857 33.01 29.10 11.56
CA ILE A 857 34.11 28.47 10.84
C ILE A 857 34.77 29.46 9.87
N ASN A 858 35.98 29.17 9.42
CA ASN A 858 36.60 29.92 8.34
C ASN A 858 37.21 28.98 7.29
N HIS A 859 37.26 29.49 6.06
CA HIS A 859 37.90 28.80 4.93
C HIS A 859 38.75 29.77 4.12
N THR A 860 39.61 29.25 3.26
CA THR A 860 40.53 30.04 2.43
C THR A 860 40.72 29.37 1.07
N TRP A 861 40.05 29.89 0.04
CA TRP A 861 40.24 29.45 -1.34
C TRP A 861 41.61 29.90 -1.86
N MET A 862 42.40 28.96 -2.37
CA MET A 862 43.72 29.24 -2.98
C MET A 862 43.61 29.68 -4.45
N ILE A 863 42.46 29.46 -5.08
CA ILE A 863 42.17 29.67 -6.50
C ILE A 863 40.89 30.50 -6.62
N GLY A 864 40.81 31.38 -7.63
CA GLY A 864 39.61 32.15 -7.93
C GLY A 864 38.50 31.30 -8.56
N GLY A 865 37.25 31.62 -8.31
CA GLY A 865 36.12 30.86 -8.84
C GLY A 865 34.77 31.26 -8.25
N VAL A 866 33.73 30.60 -8.76
CA VAL A 866 32.39 30.62 -8.19
C VAL A 866 32.18 29.28 -7.49
N TYR A 867 32.07 29.32 -6.17
CA TYR A 867 31.96 28.14 -5.33
C TYR A 867 30.57 28.04 -4.73
N VAL A 868 29.87 26.94 -4.96
CA VAL A 868 28.62 26.62 -4.26
C VAL A 868 28.99 25.74 -3.08
N ILE A 869 29.09 26.34 -1.90
CA ILE A 869 29.32 25.64 -0.63
C ILE A 869 28.06 24.84 -0.32
N THR A 870 28.21 23.56 -0.02
CA THR A 870 27.11 22.73 0.49
C THR A 870 27.29 22.57 2.00
N VAL A 871 26.30 22.99 2.78
CA VAL A 871 26.26 22.77 4.22
C VAL A 871 25.04 21.97 4.60
N TYR A 872 25.23 20.86 5.30
CA TYR A 872 24.15 20.12 5.95
C TYR A 872 24.47 19.94 7.43
N THR A 873 23.45 19.56 8.18
CA THR A 873 23.54 19.25 9.62
C THR A 873 23.04 17.84 9.88
N LEU A 874 23.61 17.18 10.86
CA LEU A 874 23.17 15.88 11.36
C LEU A 874 23.02 15.93 12.88
N ASP A 875 22.01 15.26 13.42
CA ASP A 875 21.79 15.10 14.86
C ASP A 875 22.71 14.02 15.47
N GLU A 876 22.65 13.82 16.78
CA GLU A 876 23.49 12.82 17.46
C GLU A 876 23.00 11.36 17.27
N ASN A 877 21.83 11.16 16.66
CA ASN A 877 21.27 9.88 16.25
C ASN A 877 21.54 9.55 14.75
N ASN A 878 22.16 10.48 14.02
CA ASN A 878 22.60 10.48 12.62
C ASN A 878 21.54 10.78 11.54
N ALA A 879 20.33 11.25 11.87
CA ALA A 879 19.46 11.77 10.81
C ALA A 879 20.02 13.11 10.28
N THR A 880 19.71 13.43 9.02
CA THR A 880 20.44 14.42 8.24
C THR A 880 19.49 15.44 7.61
N SER A 881 19.80 16.72 7.78
CA SER A 881 19.05 17.84 7.21
C SER A 881 19.13 17.87 5.69
N GLU A 882 18.14 18.52 5.07
CA GLU A 882 18.31 19.04 3.71
C GLU A 882 19.55 19.96 3.64
N ALA A 883 20.25 19.95 2.50
CA ALA A 883 21.52 20.65 2.36
C ALA A 883 21.33 22.10 1.87
N GLN A 884 21.83 23.07 2.64
CA GLN A 884 21.87 24.46 2.21
C GLN A 884 23.02 24.70 1.23
N LEU A 885 22.68 25.14 0.01
CA LEU A 885 23.63 25.62 -0.98
C LEU A 885 23.91 27.12 -0.76
N TYR A 886 25.18 27.53 -0.79
CA TYR A 886 25.59 28.93 -0.58
C TYR A 886 26.72 29.37 -1.51
N LYS A 887 26.44 30.36 -2.35
CA LYS A 887 27.33 30.81 -3.41
C LYS A 887 28.33 31.86 -2.92
N VAL A 888 29.61 31.61 -3.18
CA VAL A 888 30.74 32.50 -2.85
C VAL A 888 31.60 32.75 -4.08
N GLU A 889 31.87 34.02 -4.32
CA GLU A 889 32.52 34.58 -5.50
C GLU A 889 33.95 35.04 -5.14
N ILE A 890 34.94 34.18 -5.36
CA ILE A 890 36.35 34.44 -5.03
C ILE A 890 37.07 34.99 -6.26
N ASN A 891 37.49 36.26 -6.21
CA ASN A 891 38.07 36.97 -7.35
C ASN A 891 37.20 36.96 -8.63
N ALA A 892 35.90 36.65 -8.49
CA ALA A 892 34.94 36.61 -9.57
C ALA A 892 34.29 37.99 -9.75
N TYR A 893 33.95 38.33 -10.99
CA TYR A 893 33.26 39.57 -11.33
C TYR A 893 32.12 39.28 -12.31
N LYS A 894 30.87 39.52 -11.88
CA LYS A 894 29.69 39.23 -12.69
C LYS A 894 29.55 40.20 -13.86
N CYS A 895 29.55 39.68 -15.09
CA CYS A 895 29.32 40.46 -16.31
C CYS A 895 27.97 40.09 -16.94
N GLY A 896 26.91 40.75 -16.48
CA GLY A 896 25.53 40.54 -16.95
C GLY A 896 24.93 39.22 -16.48
N SER A 897 24.03 38.65 -17.29
CA SER A 897 23.37 37.36 -17.07
C SER A 897 24.09 36.17 -17.73
N LEU A 898 25.28 36.39 -18.29
CA LEU A 898 26.02 35.38 -19.05
C LEU A 898 27.00 34.58 -18.16
N GLY A 899 27.61 35.23 -17.17
CA GLY A 899 28.58 34.60 -16.27
C GLY A 899 29.51 35.56 -15.56
N TYR A 900 30.69 35.07 -15.18
CA TYR A 900 31.68 35.77 -14.38
C TYR A 900 33.06 35.73 -15.02
N LEU A 901 33.78 36.85 -14.97
CA LEU A 901 35.22 36.90 -15.21
C LEU A 901 35.95 36.51 -13.91
N ILE A 902 36.91 35.57 -13.96
CA ILE A 902 37.59 34.98 -12.80
C ILE A 902 39.10 35.27 -12.82
N ASP A 903 39.63 35.93 -11.79
CA ASP A 903 41.08 36.06 -11.58
C ASP A 903 41.54 34.90 -10.69
N LYS A 904 42.01 33.82 -11.33
CA LYS A 904 42.34 32.54 -10.70
C LYS A 904 43.46 32.66 -9.67
N ASN A 905 44.33 33.67 -9.79
CA ASN A 905 45.59 33.75 -9.06
C ASN A 905 45.79 35.04 -8.24
N GLY A 906 44.89 36.03 -8.35
CA GLY A 906 44.88 37.26 -7.58
C GLY A 906 45.83 38.35 -8.07
N ASN A 907 46.10 38.42 -9.39
CA ASN A 907 47.05 39.37 -9.95
C ASN A 907 46.42 40.69 -10.46
N GLY A 908 45.09 40.79 -10.52
CA GLY A 908 44.35 41.93 -11.08
C GLY A 908 43.99 41.80 -12.58
N THR A 909 44.10 40.60 -13.15
CA THR A 909 43.60 40.26 -14.49
C THR A 909 42.80 38.96 -14.43
N TYR A 910 41.65 38.93 -15.09
CA TYR A 910 40.82 37.74 -15.17
C TYR A 910 41.42 36.76 -16.18
N ASP A 911 41.59 35.51 -15.77
CA ASP A 911 42.24 34.44 -16.53
C ASP A 911 41.24 33.60 -17.35
N VAL A 912 40.01 33.43 -16.84
CA VAL A 912 38.94 32.62 -17.46
C VAL A 912 37.56 33.26 -17.26
N PHE A 913 36.56 32.78 -18.01
CA PHE A 913 35.14 33.12 -17.83
C PHE A 913 34.36 31.89 -17.36
N TYR A 914 33.66 31.99 -16.23
CA TYR A 914 32.77 30.95 -15.72
C TYR A 914 31.33 31.21 -16.20
N ARG A 915 30.75 30.28 -16.96
CA ARG A 915 29.41 30.40 -17.53
C ARG A 915 28.35 29.79 -16.60
N GLU A 916 27.43 30.61 -16.10
CA GLU A 916 26.42 30.17 -15.12
C GLU A 916 25.50 29.06 -15.64
N THR A 917 25.17 29.06 -16.94
CA THR A 917 24.22 28.08 -17.52
C THR A 917 24.84 26.72 -17.84
N THR A 918 26.14 26.52 -17.65
CA THR A 918 26.83 25.26 -17.99
C THR A 918 27.86 24.80 -16.95
N GLY A 919 28.27 25.68 -16.02
CA GLY A 919 29.34 25.38 -15.05
C GLY A 919 30.74 25.30 -15.66
N ILE A 920 30.89 25.58 -16.96
CA ILE A 920 32.16 25.48 -17.69
C ILE A 920 32.97 26.79 -17.54
N GLU A 921 34.28 26.65 -17.41
CA GLU A 921 35.24 27.75 -17.50
C GLU A 921 35.87 27.78 -18.91
N THR A 922 35.78 28.93 -19.58
CA THR A 922 36.24 29.15 -20.97
C THR A 922 37.26 30.29 -21.07
N LEU A 923 37.85 30.47 -22.26
CA LEU A 923 38.93 31.41 -22.50
C LEU A 923 38.54 32.90 -22.40
N VAL A 924 39.51 33.72 -21.96
CA VAL A 924 39.42 35.18 -21.86
C VAL A 924 40.72 35.84 -22.34
N GLU A 925 40.63 36.91 -23.13
CA GLU A 925 41.78 37.79 -23.49
C GLU A 925 41.51 39.24 -23.06
N LYS A 926 42.45 39.85 -22.32
CA LYS A 926 42.41 41.29 -22.01
C LYS A 926 43.02 42.13 -23.14
N LYS A 927 42.23 42.99 -23.77
CA LYS A 927 42.63 43.73 -24.98
C LYS A 927 42.16 45.18 -24.97
N ASP A 928 43.10 46.10 -25.16
CA ASP A 928 42.90 47.56 -25.21
C ASP A 928 42.15 48.21 -24.01
N GLY A 929 41.91 47.44 -22.94
CA GLY A 929 41.22 47.86 -21.72
C GLY A 929 40.02 46.97 -21.36
N ASP A 930 39.46 46.30 -22.36
CA ASP A 930 38.28 45.43 -22.25
C ASP A 930 38.69 43.96 -22.18
N TYR A 931 37.74 43.07 -21.89
CA TYR A 931 37.95 41.63 -21.92
C TYR A 931 37.11 40.98 -23.02
N LEU A 932 37.76 40.16 -23.82
CA LEU A 932 37.13 39.30 -24.82
C LEU A 932 36.77 37.97 -24.15
N ILE A 933 35.61 37.43 -24.48
CA ILE A 933 35.04 36.23 -23.88
C ILE A 933 34.59 35.30 -25.01
N ASP A 934 35.11 34.09 -24.99
CA ASP A 934 34.62 32.92 -25.72
C ASP A 934 33.65 32.19 -24.76
N ILE A 935 32.44 31.82 -25.20
CA ILE A 935 31.45 31.15 -24.31
C ILE A 935 31.17 29.68 -24.68
N ASN A 936 31.95 29.10 -25.60
CA ASN A 936 31.76 27.75 -26.13
C ASN A 936 33.05 26.90 -26.26
N ASP A 937 34.22 27.50 -26.04
CA ASP A 937 35.59 26.97 -26.20
C ASP A 937 35.95 26.55 -27.64
N ASP A 938 35.34 27.19 -28.66
CA ASP A 938 35.67 26.96 -30.08
C ASP A 938 36.90 27.76 -30.58
N GLY A 939 37.31 28.78 -29.82
CA GLY A 939 38.47 29.61 -30.11
C GLY A 939 38.19 30.90 -30.90
N GLU A 940 36.94 31.19 -31.24
CA GLU A 940 36.49 32.53 -31.65
C GLU A 940 35.85 33.30 -30.48
N TRP A 941 36.02 34.62 -30.45
CA TRP A 941 35.47 35.46 -29.38
C TRP A 941 33.98 35.75 -29.64
N ASP A 942 33.10 35.42 -28.69
CA ASP A 942 31.65 35.68 -28.76
C ASP A 942 31.27 37.07 -28.25
N TYR A 943 31.93 37.55 -27.18
CA TYR A 943 31.56 38.78 -26.48
C TYR A 943 32.78 39.67 -26.13
N THR A 944 32.50 40.95 -25.91
CA THR A 944 33.39 41.93 -25.28
C THR A 944 32.70 42.53 -24.06
N TYR A 945 33.40 42.55 -22.93
CA TYR A 945 32.97 43.24 -21.71
C TYR A 945 33.86 44.45 -21.41
N ASN A 946 33.23 45.63 -21.33
CA ASN A 946 33.90 46.92 -21.11
C ASN A 946 33.66 47.44 -19.69
N PHE A 947 34.71 47.41 -18.87
CA PHE A 947 34.68 47.84 -17.46
C PHE A 947 34.45 49.35 -17.27
N THR A 948 34.73 50.18 -18.27
CA THR A 948 34.53 51.64 -18.18
C THR A 948 33.06 52.04 -18.35
N THR A 949 32.30 51.23 -19.10
CA THR A 949 30.87 51.46 -19.41
C THR A 949 29.94 50.49 -18.68
N ASN A 950 30.47 49.49 -17.97
CA ASN A 950 29.74 48.37 -17.39
C ASN A 950 28.80 47.72 -18.43
N LYS A 951 29.34 47.40 -19.60
CA LYS A 951 28.55 46.90 -20.74
C LYS A 951 29.17 45.64 -21.35
N LEU A 952 28.31 44.65 -21.53
CA LEU A 952 28.55 43.46 -22.35
C LEU A 952 27.97 43.68 -23.75
N SER A 953 28.68 43.24 -24.79
CA SER A 953 28.24 43.32 -26.18
C SER A 953 28.82 42.18 -27.01
N GLN A 954 28.08 41.68 -28.00
CA GLN A 954 28.56 40.64 -28.89
C GLN A 954 29.79 41.12 -29.68
N TYR A 955 30.84 40.30 -29.71
CA TYR A 955 32.08 40.58 -30.42
C TYR A 955 31.83 40.71 -31.93
N GLY A 956 32.61 41.57 -32.60
CA GLY A 956 32.43 41.85 -34.03
C GLY A 956 31.14 42.57 -34.43
N SER A 957 30.22 42.86 -33.48
CA SER A 957 29.02 43.66 -33.78
C SER A 957 29.41 45.09 -34.19
N LEU A 958 28.93 45.53 -35.35
CA LEU A 958 29.34 46.80 -35.95
C LEU A 958 28.87 48.00 -35.11
N THR A 959 29.83 48.79 -34.62
CA THR A 959 29.53 50.04 -33.94
C THR A 959 28.93 51.05 -34.92
N THR A 960 27.72 51.51 -34.59
CA THR A 960 27.17 52.76 -35.14
C THR A 960 27.78 53.95 -34.41
N ASP A 961 27.97 55.07 -35.10
CA ASP A 961 28.34 56.31 -34.44
C ASP A 961 27.14 56.97 -33.74
N ASN A 962 27.39 58.03 -32.96
CA ASN A 962 26.37 58.78 -32.22
C ASN A 962 25.38 59.57 -33.13
N THR A 963 25.42 59.36 -34.46
CA THR A 963 24.42 59.84 -35.44
C THR A 963 23.63 58.71 -36.11
N GLY A 964 23.90 57.46 -35.77
CA GLY A 964 23.16 56.29 -36.26
C GLY A 964 23.61 55.75 -37.61
N ASN A 965 24.79 56.14 -38.11
CA ASN A 965 25.36 55.59 -39.34
C ASN A 965 26.29 54.41 -39.05
N PHE A 966 26.27 53.40 -39.93
CA PHE A 966 27.15 52.22 -39.85
C PHE A 966 28.55 52.51 -40.41
N ILE A 967 29.59 52.15 -39.65
CA ILE A 967 30.97 52.19 -40.12
C ILE A 967 31.28 50.90 -40.90
N ILE A 968 31.32 50.97 -42.23
CA ILE A 968 31.55 49.79 -43.08
C ILE A 968 33.06 49.50 -43.18
N GLU A 969 33.51 48.42 -42.55
CA GLU A 969 34.88 47.91 -42.70
C GLU A 969 35.21 47.42 -44.12
N ALA A 970 36.49 47.52 -44.49
CA ALA A 970 37.00 47.22 -45.84
C ALA A 970 36.74 45.77 -46.32
N LYS A 971 36.47 44.81 -45.42
CA LYS A 971 36.08 43.43 -45.77
C LYS A 971 34.87 43.39 -46.73
N TRP A 972 33.88 44.27 -46.53
CA TRP A 972 32.68 44.32 -47.37
C TRP A 972 32.96 44.79 -48.80
N ILE A 973 33.93 45.69 -48.99
CA ILE A 973 34.37 46.14 -50.32
C ILE A 973 34.98 44.97 -51.11
N ILE A 974 35.77 44.13 -50.44
CA ILE A 974 36.37 42.92 -51.04
C ILE A 974 35.27 41.91 -51.42
N LEU A 975 34.29 41.67 -50.55
CA LEU A 975 33.17 40.77 -50.85
C LEU A 975 32.34 41.25 -52.04
N ILE A 976 32.03 42.56 -52.10
CA ILE A 976 31.32 43.18 -53.24
C ILE A 976 32.15 43.05 -54.53
N MET A 977 33.47 43.24 -54.47
CA MET A 977 34.35 43.02 -55.63
C MET A 977 34.39 41.55 -56.09
N ILE A 978 34.36 40.58 -55.16
CA ILE A 978 34.30 39.15 -55.49
C ILE A 978 32.96 38.81 -56.18
N ILE A 979 31.83 39.34 -55.68
CA ILE A 979 30.50 39.16 -56.28
C ILE A 979 30.45 39.82 -57.69
N PHE A 980 31.09 40.97 -57.86
CA PHE A 980 31.20 41.63 -59.17
C PHE A 980 32.07 40.83 -60.15
N ALA A 981 33.18 40.24 -59.68
CA ALA A 981 34.02 39.36 -60.49
C ALA A 981 33.29 38.05 -60.88
N PHE A 982 32.55 37.44 -59.95
CA PHE A 982 31.74 36.24 -60.22
C PHE A 982 30.61 36.52 -61.22
N SER A 983 29.90 37.64 -61.10
CA SER A 983 28.86 38.02 -62.06
C SER A 983 29.44 38.34 -63.44
N ILE A 984 30.62 38.97 -63.54
CA ILE A 984 31.36 39.13 -64.81
C ILE A 984 31.75 37.77 -65.41
N LEU A 985 32.21 36.80 -64.60
CA LEU A 985 32.54 35.44 -65.05
C LEU A 985 31.29 34.69 -65.55
N ILE A 986 30.16 34.80 -64.85
CA ILE A 986 28.87 34.18 -65.25
C ILE A 986 28.38 34.79 -66.57
N VAL A 987 28.38 36.13 -66.70
CA VAL A 987 28.01 36.80 -67.96
C VAL A 987 28.95 36.41 -69.09
N SER A 988 30.27 36.32 -68.82
CA SER A 988 31.26 35.85 -69.81
C SER A 988 30.98 34.42 -70.28
N LYS A 989 30.65 33.51 -69.35
CA LYS A 989 30.30 32.12 -69.66
C LYS A 989 29.01 32.04 -70.49
N ILE A 990 27.97 32.80 -70.15
CA ILE A 990 26.72 32.91 -70.92
C ILE A 990 26.99 33.44 -72.34
N VAL A 991 27.89 34.41 -72.51
CA VAL A 991 28.27 34.93 -73.83
C VAL A 991 29.07 33.90 -74.64
N ILE A 992 29.99 33.16 -74.01
CA ILE A 992 30.75 32.07 -74.63
C ILE A 992 29.82 30.93 -75.06
N ASP A 993 28.91 30.47 -74.20
CA ASP A 993 27.93 29.43 -74.52
C ASP A 993 27.00 29.86 -75.65
N LYS A 994 26.59 31.14 -75.69
CA LYS A 994 25.78 31.70 -76.78
C LYS A 994 26.58 31.79 -78.09
N ALA A 995 27.88 32.07 -78.04
CA ALA A 995 28.78 32.03 -79.19
C ALA A 995 29.01 30.58 -79.70
N GLU A 996 29.23 29.62 -78.81
CA GLU A 996 29.29 28.17 -79.08
C GLU A 996 27.99 27.66 -79.74
N LYS A 997 26.82 28.04 -79.21
CA LYS A 997 25.50 27.66 -79.73
C LYS A 997 25.24 28.29 -81.11
N ASN A 998 25.74 29.50 -81.36
CA ASN A 998 25.74 30.14 -82.66
C ASN A 998 26.73 29.50 -83.65
N LYS A 999 27.93 29.11 -83.20
CA LYS A 999 28.92 28.35 -84.00
C LYS A 999 28.36 27.00 -84.43
N LYS A 1000 27.78 26.23 -83.49
CA LYS A 1000 27.08 24.96 -83.78
C LYS A 1000 25.90 25.16 -84.73
N LYS A 1001 25.12 26.25 -84.62
CA LYS A 1001 24.10 26.62 -85.62
C LYS A 1001 24.71 26.95 -86.99
N ALA A 1002 25.81 27.70 -87.05
CA ALA A 1002 26.49 28.07 -88.29
C ALA A 1002 27.10 26.83 -89.00
N GLU A 1003 27.74 25.94 -88.26
CA GLU A 1003 28.26 24.65 -88.75
C GLU A 1003 27.13 23.74 -89.25
N THR A 1004 25.98 23.72 -88.57
CA THR A 1004 24.79 22.97 -89.02
C THR A 1004 24.22 23.58 -90.31
N LYS A 1005 24.16 24.92 -90.41
CA LYS A 1005 23.75 25.62 -91.64
C LYS A 1005 24.75 25.36 -92.78
N ALA A 1006 26.05 25.31 -92.50
CA ALA A 1006 27.10 24.97 -93.46
C ALA A 1006 27.08 23.50 -93.88
N LYS A 1007 26.73 22.57 -92.97
CA LYS A 1007 26.49 21.14 -93.30
C LYS A 1007 25.27 20.99 -94.22
N LYS A 1008 24.18 21.73 -93.98
CA LYS A 1008 23.00 21.76 -94.86
C LYS A 1008 23.29 22.38 -96.25
N ILE A 1009 24.07 23.47 -96.29
CA ILE A 1009 24.56 24.05 -97.56
C ILE A 1009 25.54 23.10 -98.30
N LYS A 1010 26.18 22.16 -97.60
CA LYS A 1010 27.00 21.08 -98.18
C LYS A 1010 26.19 19.85 -98.63
N SER A 1011 25.02 19.55 -98.04
CA SER A 1011 24.12 18.50 -98.56
C SER A 1011 23.47 18.94 -99.86
N ASP A 1012 22.93 20.17 -99.90
CA ASP A 1012 22.10 20.64 -101.00
C ASP A 1012 22.91 20.91 -102.29
N LYS A 1013 24.23 21.05 -102.17
CA LYS A 1013 25.18 21.14 -103.29
C LYS A 1013 25.67 19.79 -103.83
N LYS A 1014 25.18 18.66 -103.33
CA LYS A 1014 25.52 17.32 -103.87
C LYS A 1014 24.58 16.84 -105.00
N SER A 1015 23.66 17.71 -105.45
CA SER A 1015 22.83 17.53 -106.64
C SER A 1015 23.15 18.60 -107.71
N LYS A 1016 23.14 18.21 -109.00
CA LYS A 1016 23.37 19.03 -110.21
C LYS A 1016 24.75 19.70 -110.36
N ARG A 1017 25.64 19.02 -111.10
CA ARG A 1017 26.80 19.63 -111.81
C ARG A 1017 26.36 20.76 -112.77
N LYS A 1018 27.04 21.92 -112.78
CA LYS A 1018 27.64 22.54 -114.00
C LYS A 1018 28.32 23.92 -113.78
N LYS A 1019 29.48 24.08 -114.44
CA LYS A 1019 30.12 25.31 -114.99
C LYS A 1019 30.69 26.43 -114.08
N THR A 1020 31.90 26.86 -114.49
CA THR A 1020 32.48 28.23 -114.50
C THR A 1020 32.73 29.04 -113.21
N SER A 1021 33.97 28.94 -112.72
CA SER A 1021 34.99 30.02 -112.65
C SER A 1021 34.84 31.28 -111.78
N LYS A 1022 36.00 31.65 -111.21
CA LYS A 1022 36.50 33.01 -110.85
C LYS A 1022 35.87 33.76 -109.66
N THR A 1023 36.76 34.04 -108.69
CA THR A 1023 36.84 35.27 -107.85
C THR A 1023 35.67 35.55 -106.88
N LYS A 1024 35.86 36.29 -105.78
CA LYS A 1024 37.06 36.93 -105.20
C LYS A 1024 36.96 36.96 -103.66
N LYS A 1025 38.01 37.48 -103.01
CA LYS A 1025 37.91 38.12 -101.68
C LYS A 1025 36.64 38.99 -101.61
N ASP A 1026 35.84 38.83 -100.57
CA ASP A 1026 35.72 39.76 -99.44
C ASP A 1026 34.94 39.08 -98.30
N GLY A 1027 35.14 39.53 -97.06
CA GLY A 1027 34.53 38.93 -95.85
C GLY A 1027 35.49 38.21 -94.89
N SER A 1028 36.79 38.05 -95.23
CA SER A 1028 37.82 37.70 -94.22
C SER A 1028 38.21 38.93 -93.42
N GLU A 1029 38.60 40.01 -94.13
CA GLU A 1029 39.06 41.27 -93.54
C GLU A 1029 37.99 42.00 -92.70
N GLU A 1030 36.71 41.69 -92.92
CA GLU A 1030 35.59 42.20 -92.12
C GLU A 1030 35.41 41.39 -90.81
N ILE A 1031 35.60 40.07 -90.86
CA ILE A 1031 35.60 39.20 -89.67
C ILE A 1031 36.85 39.46 -88.82
N GLU A 1032 38.02 39.63 -89.44
CA GLU A 1032 39.28 39.95 -88.74
C GLU A 1032 39.19 41.32 -88.03
N LYS A 1033 38.61 42.35 -88.67
CA LYS A 1033 38.35 43.64 -88.01
C LYS A 1033 37.38 43.56 -86.84
N GLU A 1034 36.35 42.71 -86.93
CA GLU A 1034 35.38 42.55 -85.84
C GLU A 1034 36.01 41.74 -84.68
N ILE A 1035 36.88 40.78 -84.97
CA ILE A 1035 37.70 40.07 -83.97
C ILE A 1035 38.70 41.03 -83.29
N ASP A 1036 39.41 41.87 -84.02
CA ASP A 1036 40.36 42.84 -83.45
C ASP A 1036 39.66 43.88 -82.56
N LYS A 1037 38.45 44.35 -82.93
CA LYS A 1037 37.63 45.17 -82.03
C LYS A 1037 37.26 44.45 -80.74
N LEU A 1038 36.89 43.17 -80.82
CA LEU A 1038 36.51 42.37 -79.65
C LEU A 1038 37.74 42.07 -78.77
N LEU A 1039 38.92 41.87 -79.36
CA LEU A 1039 40.19 41.71 -78.63
C LEU A 1039 40.66 43.02 -77.98
N ALA A 1040 40.50 44.16 -78.66
CA ALA A 1040 40.76 45.47 -78.07
C ALA A 1040 39.84 45.72 -76.87
N LYS A 1041 38.53 45.52 -77.02
CA LYS A 1041 37.56 45.72 -75.94
C LYS A 1041 37.72 44.74 -74.78
N LYS A 1042 38.19 43.51 -75.03
CA LYS A 1042 38.61 42.56 -73.99
C LYS A 1042 39.78 43.09 -73.15
N LYS A 1043 40.61 43.99 -73.69
CA LYS A 1043 41.74 44.63 -73.00
C LYS A 1043 41.39 45.96 -72.30
N GLU A 1044 40.14 46.42 -72.40
CA GLU A 1044 39.55 47.50 -71.59
C GLU A 1044 38.65 46.97 -70.47
N MET A 1045 38.28 45.68 -70.53
CA MET A 1045 37.43 44.98 -69.54
C MET A 1045 38.24 44.08 -68.58
N SER A 1046 39.57 44.15 -68.63
CA SER A 1046 40.52 43.37 -67.83
C SER A 1046 41.63 44.28 -67.30
#